data_AF-A5TRV4-F1
#
_entry.id   AF-A5TRV4-F1
#
_cell.length_a   1.000
_cell.length_b   1.000
_cell.length_c   1.000
_cell.angle_alpha   90.00
_cell.angle_beta   90.00
_cell.angle_gamma   90.00
#
_symmetry.space_group_name_H-M   'P 1'
#
loop_
_entity.id
_entity.type
_entity.pdbx_description
1 polymer ?
#
loop_
_entity_poly.entity_id
_entity_poly.type
_entity_poly.pdbx_seq_one_letter_code
_entity_poly.pdbx_strand_id
1 'polypeptide(L)'
;MMNPNQFTESTISAINLAVDISKGNMQQSIRPEALALGLLMQNNGLIPRVIEKMGLNLQYIISELEKEMNNYPKVEVKVSNENISLDQKTNAILNHAEMIMKEMEDSFLSVEHIFKAMIEEMPIFKRLGISLEKYMEVLMNIRGNRKVDNQNPEATYEVLEKYAKDLVELAREGKIDPIIGRDSEIRRAIQIISRRTKNDPILIGEPGVGKTAIVEGLAQRILNGDVPESLKNKKIFSLDMGALVAGAKYKGEFEERMKGVLKEVEESNGNIILFIDEIHTIVGAGKGEGSLDAGNMLKPMLARGELRVIGATTIDEYRKYIEKDPALERRFQTILVNEPNVDDTISILRGLKDKFETYHGVRITDTAIVEAATLSQRYITDRKLPDKAIDLIDEAAAMIRTEIDSMPEELDQLTRKALQLEIEIKALEKETDDASKERLKVIEKELAELNEEKKVLTSKWELEKEDISKIKNIKREIENVKLEMEKAEREYDLTKLSELKYGKLASLEKELQEQQNKVDKDGKDNSLLKQEVTAEEIADIVSRWTGIPVSKLTETKKEKMLHLEDHIKERVKGQDEAVKAVADTMLRSVAGLKDPNRPMGSFIFLGPTGVGKTYLAKTLAYNLFDSEDNVVRIDMSEYMDKFSVTRLIGAPPGYVGYEEGGQLTEAIRTKPYSVILFDEIEKAHPDVFNVLLQVLDDGRLTDGQGRIVDFKNTLIIMTSNIGSHFILEDPNLSEDTREKVADELKARFKPEFLNRIDEIITFKALDLPAIKEIVKLSLKDLENKLKPKHITLEFSDKMVDYLANNAYDPHYGARPLRRYIQKEIETSLAKKILANEVHEKSNVLIDLDNDHIVFKEV
;
A
#
# COMPACT_ATOMS: atom_id res chain seq x y z
N MET A 1 17.69 50.17 -30.80
CA MET A 1 17.46 49.34 -29.59
C MET A 1 16.36 48.37 -29.94
N MET A 2 16.62 47.07 -29.81
CA MET A 2 15.59 46.04 -30.00
C MET A 2 14.50 46.19 -28.94
N ASN A 3 13.25 45.93 -29.31
CA ASN A 3 12.12 45.99 -28.39
C ASN A 3 12.10 44.70 -27.54
N PRO A 4 12.36 44.77 -26.22
CA PRO A 4 12.39 43.57 -25.37
C PRO A 4 11.07 42.77 -25.36
N ASN A 5 9.95 43.41 -25.72
CA ASN A 5 8.64 42.76 -25.80
C ASN A 5 8.52 41.77 -26.97
N GLN A 6 9.48 41.76 -27.91
CA GLN A 6 9.52 40.82 -29.04
C GLN A 6 10.42 39.61 -28.76
N PHE A 7 10.96 39.46 -27.54
CA PHE A 7 11.81 38.33 -27.18
C PHE A 7 11.00 37.26 -26.45
N THR A 8 11.42 36.01 -26.59
CA THR A 8 10.93 34.93 -25.73
C THR A 8 11.47 35.07 -24.31
N GLU A 9 10.78 34.50 -23.32
CA GLU A 9 11.26 34.45 -21.93
C GLU A 9 12.63 33.78 -21.81
N SER A 10 12.85 32.70 -22.57
CA SER A 10 14.15 32.00 -22.65
C SER A 10 15.25 32.90 -23.22
N THR A 11 14.95 33.71 -24.25
CA THR A 11 15.90 34.71 -24.77
C THR A 11 16.25 35.77 -23.72
N ILE A 12 15.25 36.29 -23.01
CA ILE A 12 15.48 37.29 -21.94
C ILE A 12 16.34 36.70 -20.82
N SER A 13 16.04 35.47 -20.41
CA SER A 13 16.82 34.73 -19.42
C SER A 13 18.28 34.54 -19.88
N ALA A 14 18.51 34.16 -21.14
CA ALA A 14 19.85 33.95 -21.68
C ALA A 14 20.68 35.25 -21.69
N ILE A 15 20.04 36.38 -22.05
CA ILE A 15 20.69 37.69 -22.02
C ILE A 15 21.04 38.10 -20.58
N ASN A 16 20.14 37.88 -19.62
CA ASN A 16 20.42 38.15 -18.21
C ASN A 16 21.58 37.30 -17.69
N LEU A 17 21.63 36.02 -18.06
CA LEU A 17 22.75 35.15 -17.70
C LEU A 17 24.06 35.64 -18.33
N ALA A 18 24.03 36.07 -19.59
CA ALA A 18 25.19 36.66 -20.26
C ALA A 18 25.70 37.95 -19.58
N VAL A 19 24.78 38.78 -19.07
CA VAL A 19 25.11 39.96 -18.24
C VAL A 19 25.87 39.52 -16.99
N ASP A 20 25.35 38.54 -16.25
CA ASP A 20 25.97 38.07 -15.01
C ASP A 20 27.32 37.37 -15.24
N ILE A 21 27.44 36.61 -16.32
CA ILE A 21 28.71 36.02 -16.76
C ILE A 21 29.74 37.10 -17.07
N SER A 22 29.35 38.14 -17.81
CA SER A 22 30.24 39.27 -18.14
C SER A 22 30.70 40.02 -16.86
N LYS A 23 29.81 40.16 -15.87
CA LYS A 23 30.12 40.79 -14.56
C LYS A 23 31.08 39.94 -13.74
N GLY A 24 30.84 38.63 -13.67
CA GLY A 24 31.72 37.68 -13.00
C GLY A 24 33.15 37.69 -13.58
N ASN A 25 33.27 37.96 -14.88
CA ASN A 25 34.55 38.06 -15.58
C ASN A 25 35.15 39.48 -15.62
N MET A 26 34.52 40.46 -14.94
CA MET A 26 34.94 41.87 -14.89
C MET A 26 35.03 42.53 -16.27
N GLN A 27 34.06 42.28 -17.14
CA GLN A 27 33.99 42.81 -18.51
C GLN A 27 32.88 43.87 -18.62
N GLN A 28 33.15 44.96 -19.36
CA GLN A 28 32.22 46.08 -19.54
C GLN A 28 31.22 45.91 -20.69
N SER A 29 31.38 44.87 -21.51
CA SER A 29 30.47 44.59 -22.61
C SER A 29 30.10 43.11 -22.69
N ILE A 30 28.85 42.83 -23.07
CA ILE A 30 28.37 41.48 -23.35
C ILE A 30 28.94 41.07 -24.70
N ARG A 31 29.91 40.16 -24.67
CA ARG A 31 30.55 39.59 -25.87
C ARG A 31 29.75 38.40 -26.42
N PRO A 32 29.98 38.00 -27.69
CA PRO A 32 29.31 36.84 -28.27
C PRO A 32 29.52 35.56 -27.45
N GLU A 33 30.71 35.37 -26.88
CA GLU A 33 31.05 34.22 -26.03
C GLU A 33 30.23 34.20 -24.74
N ALA A 34 30.01 35.37 -24.11
CA ALA A 34 29.18 35.48 -22.91
C ALA A 34 27.70 35.20 -23.22
N LEU A 35 27.20 35.63 -24.38
CA LEU A 35 25.84 35.31 -24.82
C LEU A 35 25.70 33.83 -25.21
N ALA A 36 26.71 33.23 -25.83
CA ALA A 36 26.76 31.79 -26.12
C ALA A 36 26.73 30.95 -24.84
N LEU A 37 27.53 31.31 -23.84
CA LEU A 37 27.47 30.69 -22.51
C LEU A 37 26.11 30.91 -21.86
N GLY A 38 25.55 32.12 -21.99
CA GLY A 38 24.19 32.46 -21.56
C GLY A 38 23.12 31.53 -22.09
N LEU A 39 23.24 31.09 -23.35
CA LEU A 39 22.33 30.13 -24.00
C LEU A 39 22.62 28.67 -23.60
N LEU A 40 23.90 28.30 -23.48
CA LEU A 40 24.34 26.92 -23.19
C LEU A 40 24.21 26.53 -21.70
N MET A 41 24.13 27.50 -20.80
CA MET A 41 24.02 27.26 -19.35
C MET A 41 22.58 27.37 -18.84
N GLN A 42 21.59 27.53 -19.72
CA GLN A 42 20.19 27.54 -19.30
C GLN A 42 19.75 26.14 -18.88
N ASN A 43 19.42 25.97 -17.61
CA ASN A 43 18.87 24.71 -17.11
C ASN A 43 17.58 24.37 -17.87
N ASN A 44 17.52 23.17 -18.47
CA ASN A 44 16.43 22.70 -19.34
C ASN A 44 16.14 23.58 -20.57
N GLY A 45 17.06 24.45 -20.99
CA GLY A 45 16.91 25.27 -22.19
C GLY A 45 16.97 24.46 -23.49
N LEU A 46 16.44 25.01 -24.59
CA LEU A 46 16.45 24.34 -25.89
C LEU A 46 17.86 24.07 -26.44
N ILE A 47 18.75 25.06 -26.37
CA ILE A 47 20.11 24.96 -26.95
C ILE A 47 20.95 23.84 -26.31
N PRO A 48 21.05 23.72 -24.97
CA PRO A 48 21.73 22.60 -24.32
C PRO A 48 21.22 21.24 -24.81
N ARG A 49 19.90 21.07 -24.91
CA ARG A 49 19.27 19.82 -25.38
C ARG A 49 19.60 19.51 -26.84
N VAL A 50 19.65 20.53 -27.71
CA VAL A 50 20.07 20.36 -29.10
C VAL A 50 21.52 19.87 -29.16
N ILE A 51 22.43 20.46 -28.39
CA ILE A 51 23.85 20.05 -28.34
C ILE A 51 24.01 18.60 -27.85
N GLU A 52 23.26 18.21 -26.82
CA GLU A 52 23.26 16.84 -26.31
C GLU A 52 22.72 15.84 -27.35
N LYS A 53 21.60 16.15 -28.02
CA LYS A 53 21.05 15.32 -29.12
C LYS A 53 21.96 15.27 -30.34
N MET A 54 22.84 16.26 -30.56
CA MET A 54 23.91 16.20 -31.56
C MET A 54 25.03 15.22 -31.16
N GLY A 55 25.02 14.66 -29.95
CA GLY A 55 26.05 13.75 -29.43
C GLY A 55 27.33 14.47 -29.03
N LEU A 56 27.27 15.76 -28.71
CA LEU A 56 28.41 16.56 -28.30
C LEU A 56 28.45 16.73 -26.77
N ASN A 57 29.66 16.84 -26.22
CA ASN A 57 29.84 17.06 -24.78
C ASN A 57 29.61 18.54 -24.44
N LEU A 58 28.44 18.85 -23.86
CA LEU A 58 28.04 20.20 -23.46
C LEU A 58 29.05 20.85 -22.51
N GLN A 59 29.54 20.12 -21.50
CA GLN A 59 30.49 20.64 -20.51
C GLN A 59 31.83 21.00 -21.15
N TYR A 60 32.29 20.20 -22.11
CA TYR A 60 33.49 20.50 -22.87
C TYR A 60 33.34 21.80 -23.67
N ILE A 61 32.22 21.99 -24.36
CA ILE A 61 31.91 23.21 -25.15
C ILE A 61 31.88 24.45 -24.25
N ILE A 62 31.20 24.37 -23.09
CA ILE A 62 31.16 25.44 -22.09
C ILE A 62 32.58 25.79 -21.64
N SER A 63 33.40 24.79 -21.29
CA SER A 63 34.76 25.02 -20.80
C SER A 63 35.68 25.71 -21.83
N GLU A 64 35.51 25.41 -23.12
CA GLU A 64 36.29 26.06 -24.19
C GLU A 64 35.85 27.50 -24.44
N LEU A 65 34.54 27.79 -24.35
CA LEU A 65 34.03 29.16 -24.41
C LEU A 65 34.47 30.00 -23.20
N GLU A 66 34.51 29.42 -22.00
CA GLU A 66 35.04 30.08 -20.80
C GLU A 66 36.53 30.41 -20.92
N LYS A 67 37.33 29.54 -21.56
CA LYS A 67 38.75 29.81 -21.83
C LYS A 67 38.93 31.01 -22.77
N GLU A 68 38.19 31.05 -23.88
CA GLU A 68 38.23 32.18 -24.81
C GLU A 68 37.77 33.47 -24.13
N MET A 69 36.75 33.38 -23.27
CA MET A 69 36.25 34.52 -22.52
C MET A 69 37.29 35.07 -21.52
N ASN A 70 38.11 34.22 -20.92
CA ASN A 70 39.18 34.61 -20.01
C ASN A 70 40.36 35.33 -20.69
N ASN A 71 40.51 35.21 -22.02
CA ASN A 71 41.55 35.89 -22.78
C ASN A 71 41.26 37.39 -23.01
N TYR A 72 40.03 37.84 -22.71
CA TYR A 72 39.67 39.25 -22.88
C TYR A 72 40.11 40.12 -21.69
N PRO A 73 40.38 41.43 -21.93
CA PRO A 73 40.77 42.36 -20.87
C PRO A 73 39.74 42.45 -19.74
N LYS A 74 40.23 42.48 -18.50
CA LYS A 74 39.44 42.63 -17.27
C LYS A 74 39.55 44.07 -16.75
N VAL A 75 38.49 44.61 -16.17
CA VAL A 75 38.44 46.00 -15.66
C VAL A 75 38.44 46.00 -14.14
N GLU A 76 39.26 46.85 -13.51
CA GLU A 76 39.41 46.93 -12.04
C GLU A 76 38.23 47.60 -11.31
N VAL A 77 37.35 48.30 -12.04
CA VAL A 77 36.18 48.99 -11.47
C VAL A 77 35.00 48.02 -11.36
N LYS A 78 34.29 48.04 -10.21
CA LYS A 78 33.04 47.28 -10.03
C LYS A 78 32.04 47.63 -11.15
N VAL A 79 31.79 46.67 -12.02
CA VAL A 79 30.84 46.80 -13.13
C VAL A 79 29.41 46.72 -12.58
N SER A 80 28.63 47.79 -12.69
CA SER A 80 27.21 47.82 -12.35
C SER A 80 26.33 47.42 -13.54
N ASN A 81 25.10 46.96 -13.28
CA ASN A 81 24.11 46.60 -14.32
C ASN A 81 23.84 47.74 -15.32
N GLU A 82 23.90 48.98 -14.85
CA GLU A 82 23.61 50.17 -15.68
C GLU A 82 24.76 50.55 -16.63
N ASN A 83 25.94 49.93 -16.47
CA ASN A 83 27.16 50.25 -17.23
C ASN A 83 27.63 49.15 -18.19
N ILE A 84 26.87 48.06 -18.34
CA ILE A 84 27.17 46.99 -19.32
C ILE A 84 26.45 47.27 -20.64
N SER A 85 27.22 47.33 -21.72
CA SER A 85 26.72 47.53 -23.07
C SER A 85 26.84 46.26 -23.91
N LEU A 86 26.10 46.17 -25.02
CA LEU A 86 26.31 45.11 -26.01
C LEU A 86 27.58 45.41 -26.82
N ASP A 87 28.45 44.41 -26.99
CA ASP A 87 29.55 44.50 -27.94
C ASP A 87 29.01 44.61 -29.38
N GLN A 88 29.75 45.28 -30.27
CA GLN A 88 29.33 45.49 -31.67
C GLN A 88 29.04 44.16 -32.39
N LYS A 89 29.85 43.11 -32.12
CA LYS A 89 29.63 41.79 -32.71
C LYS A 89 28.38 41.12 -32.17
N THR A 90 28.13 41.23 -30.86
CA THR A 90 26.90 40.72 -30.23
C THR A 90 25.66 41.39 -30.83
N ASN A 91 25.71 42.71 -31.05
CA ASN A 91 24.62 43.43 -31.69
C ASN A 91 24.41 43.00 -33.15
N ALA A 92 25.48 42.72 -33.90
CA ALA A 92 25.39 42.18 -35.26
C ALA A 92 24.73 40.78 -35.27
N ILE A 93 25.11 39.90 -34.34
CA ILE A 93 24.51 38.56 -34.17
C ILE A 93 23.00 38.66 -33.87
N LEU A 94 22.60 39.56 -32.98
CA LEU A 94 21.19 39.75 -32.66
C LEU A 94 20.39 40.25 -33.88
N ASN A 95 20.93 41.21 -34.64
CA ASN A 95 20.29 41.68 -35.87
C ASN A 95 20.17 40.56 -36.92
N HIS A 96 21.19 39.71 -37.05
CA HIS A 96 21.14 38.55 -37.93
C HIS A 96 20.10 37.52 -37.46
N ALA A 97 20.02 37.28 -36.14
CA ALA A 97 18.99 36.43 -35.55
C ALA A 97 17.56 36.95 -35.83
N GLU A 98 17.36 38.27 -35.91
CA GLU A 98 16.08 38.86 -36.30
C GLU A 98 15.74 38.62 -37.79
N MET A 99 16.76 38.58 -38.66
CA MET A 99 16.56 38.19 -40.06
C MET A 99 16.15 36.72 -40.16
N ILE A 100 16.84 35.84 -39.42
CA ILE A 100 16.51 34.40 -39.33
C ILE A 100 15.09 34.20 -38.81
N MET A 101 14.69 34.92 -37.76
CA MET A 101 13.32 34.89 -37.23
C MET A 101 12.27 35.19 -38.32
N LYS A 102 12.53 36.20 -39.16
CA LYS A 102 11.64 36.56 -40.28
C LYS A 102 11.65 35.50 -41.39
N GLU A 103 12.80 34.91 -41.69
CA GLU A 103 12.93 33.81 -42.65
C GLU A 103 12.17 32.55 -42.21
N MET A 104 12.17 32.27 -40.91
CA MET A 104 11.43 31.14 -40.32
C MET A 104 9.94 31.47 -40.06
N GLU A 105 9.50 32.66 -40.47
CA GLU A 105 8.13 33.18 -40.31
C GLU A 105 7.64 33.20 -38.86
N ASP A 106 8.54 33.48 -37.91
CA ASP A 106 8.28 33.53 -36.48
C ASP A 106 7.97 34.95 -35.98
N SER A 107 7.18 35.05 -34.90
CA SER A 107 6.72 36.34 -34.34
C SER A 107 7.57 36.86 -33.18
N PHE A 108 8.33 35.98 -32.50
CA PHE A 108 9.22 36.36 -31.40
C PHE A 108 10.66 35.86 -31.64
N LEU A 109 11.64 36.63 -31.17
CA LEU A 109 13.05 36.26 -31.24
C LEU A 109 13.37 35.20 -30.16
N SER A 110 13.51 33.95 -30.60
CA SER A 110 13.83 32.79 -29.78
C SER A 110 15.34 32.50 -29.71
N VAL A 111 15.74 31.70 -28.72
CA VAL A 111 17.11 31.24 -28.50
C VAL A 111 17.67 30.47 -29.71
N GLU A 112 16.81 29.76 -30.44
CA GLU A 112 17.18 28.99 -31.64
C GLU A 112 17.62 29.87 -32.82
N HIS A 113 17.04 31.07 -32.95
CA HIS A 113 17.44 32.06 -33.96
C HIS A 113 18.81 32.66 -33.63
N ILE A 114 19.01 33.01 -32.36
CA ILE A 114 20.27 33.59 -31.87
C ILE A 114 21.40 32.58 -32.02
N PHE A 115 21.17 31.33 -31.61
CA PHE A 115 22.21 30.31 -31.69
C PHE A 115 22.52 29.92 -33.13
N LYS A 116 21.53 29.90 -34.04
CA LYS A 116 21.78 29.73 -35.48
C LYS A 116 22.70 30.84 -36.02
N ALA A 117 22.38 32.11 -35.72
CA ALA A 117 23.21 33.25 -36.12
C ALA A 117 24.64 33.13 -35.56
N MET A 118 24.78 32.66 -34.32
CA MET A 118 26.08 32.44 -33.69
C MET A 118 26.91 31.34 -34.37
N ILE A 119 26.30 30.22 -34.78
CA ILE A 119 27.01 29.15 -35.50
C ILE A 119 27.57 29.66 -36.83
N GLU A 120 26.84 30.56 -37.49
CA GLU A 120 27.25 31.16 -38.76
C GLU A 120 28.38 32.19 -38.58
N GLU A 121 28.30 33.03 -37.54
CA GLU A 121 29.21 34.16 -37.31
C GLU A 121 30.44 33.82 -36.45
N MET A 122 30.40 32.79 -35.60
CA MET A 122 31.46 32.46 -34.64
C MET A 122 32.25 31.21 -35.08
N PRO A 123 33.54 31.35 -35.50
CA PRO A 123 34.36 30.23 -35.94
C PRO A 123 34.60 29.15 -34.88
N ILE A 124 34.48 29.49 -33.60
CA ILE A 124 34.70 28.54 -32.48
C ILE A 124 33.74 27.35 -32.54
N PHE A 125 32.48 27.55 -32.92
CA PHE A 125 31.49 26.47 -32.97
C PHE A 125 31.85 25.42 -34.02
N LYS A 126 32.38 25.84 -35.18
CA LYS A 126 32.90 24.91 -36.19
C LYS A 126 34.10 24.11 -35.67
N ARG A 127 35.01 24.73 -34.90
CA ARG A 127 36.16 24.04 -34.28
C ARG A 127 35.72 23.02 -33.23
N LEU A 128 34.63 23.30 -32.50
CA LEU A 128 34.05 22.43 -31.48
C LEU A 128 33.12 21.32 -32.05
N GLY A 129 33.04 21.20 -33.37
CA GLY A 129 32.25 20.14 -34.03
C GLY A 129 30.76 20.45 -34.17
N ILE A 130 30.32 21.69 -33.91
CA ILE A 130 28.94 22.13 -34.14
C ILE A 130 28.80 22.55 -35.60
N SER A 131 28.20 21.67 -36.41
CA SER A 131 27.87 21.98 -37.80
C SER A 131 26.45 22.55 -37.91
N LEU A 132 26.27 23.53 -38.80
CA LEU A 132 24.97 24.16 -39.04
C LEU A 132 23.94 23.13 -39.56
N GLU A 133 24.35 22.24 -40.45
CA GLU A 133 23.50 21.19 -41.03
C GLU A 133 22.92 20.28 -39.95
N LYS A 134 23.78 19.73 -39.08
CA LYS A 134 23.35 18.84 -37.99
C LYS A 134 22.56 19.58 -36.91
N TYR A 135 22.92 20.84 -36.62
CA TYR A 135 22.15 21.67 -35.72
C TYR A 135 20.72 21.87 -36.23
N MET A 136 20.55 22.21 -37.52
CA MET A 136 19.24 22.40 -38.12
C MET A 136 18.43 21.11 -38.17
N GLU A 137 19.06 19.97 -38.47
CA GLU A 137 18.41 18.66 -38.44
C GLU A 137 17.84 18.34 -37.03
N VAL A 138 18.67 18.49 -35.99
CA VAL A 138 18.26 18.22 -34.60
C VAL A 138 17.24 19.24 -34.12
N LEU A 139 17.41 20.51 -34.45
CA LEU A 139 16.47 21.57 -34.11
C LEU A 139 15.10 21.30 -34.74
N MET A 140 15.05 20.92 -36.02
CA MET A 140 13.79 20.56 -36.70
C MET A 140 13.13 19.33 -36.08
N ASN A 141 13.91 18.37 -35.56
CA ASN A 141 13.33 17.21 -34.86
C ASN A 141 12.68 17.60 -33.52
N ILE A 142 13.22 18.59 -32.79
CA ILE A 142 12.66 19.05 -31.51
C ILE A 142 11.50 20.03 -31.73
N ARG A 143 11.69 21.01 -32.63
CA ARG A 143 10.73 22.07 -32.94
C ARG A 143 9.58 21.57 -33.82
N GLY A 144 9.84 20.60 -34.70
CA GLY A 144 8.91 20.17 -35.74
C GLY A 144 8.52 21.32 -36.68
N ASN A 145 7.26 21.34 -37.11
CA ASN A 145 6.68 22.40 -37.96
C ASN A 145 6.10 23.58 -37.14
N ARG A 146 6.41 23.69 -35.85
CA ARG A 146 5.82 24.71 -34.96
C ARG A 146 6.52 26.05 -35.16
N LYS A 147 5.74 27.13 -35.09
CA LYS A 147 6.23 28.52 -35.16
C LYS A 147 6.34 29.10 -33.75
N VAL A 148 7.26 30.03 -33.56
CA VAL A 148 7.40 30.81 -32.33
C VAL A 148 6.44 32.00 -32.41
N ASP A 149 5.21 31.78 -31.97
CA ASP A 149 4.11 32.75 -32.02
C ASP A 149 3.69 33.30 -30.64
N ASN A 150 4.38 32.89 -29.57
CA ASN A 150 4.18 33.37 -28.20
C ASN A 150 5.52 33.59 -27.46
N GLN A 151 5.47 34.14 -26.25
CA GLN A 151 6.67 34.44 -25.45
C GLN A 151 7.34 33.20 -24.82
N ASN A 152 6.66 32.04 -24.76
CA ASN A 152 7.19 30.82 -24.17
C ASN A 152 6.95 29.59 -25.09
N PRO A 153 7.61 29.54 -26.28
CA PRO A 153 7.37 28.50 -27.27
C PRO A 153 7.88 27.13 -26.80
N GLU A 154 8.93 27.09 -25.98
CA GLU A 154 9.56 25.87 -25.47
C GLU A 154 8.63 25.03 -24.57
N ALA A 155 7.64 25.69 -23.93
CA ALA A 155 6.57 25.01 -23.20
C ALA A 155 5.75 24.06 -24.09
N THR A 156 5.72 24.35 -25.39
CA THR A 156 4.97 23.58 -26.39
C THR A 156 5.82 22.57 -27.15
N TYR A 157 7.13 22.43 -26.88
CA TYR A 157 7.97 21.43 -27.54
C TYR A 157 8.02 20.13 -26.74
N GLU A 158 7.88 18.99 -27.44
CA GLU A 158 7.92 17.61 -26.89
C GLU A 158 7.06 17.46 -25.62
N VAL A 159 5.82 17.95 -25.69
CA VAL A 159 4.90 18.04 -24.55
C VAL A 159 4.56 16.65 -24.05
N LEU A 160 4.40 15.70 -24.98
CA LEU A 160 4.07 14.32 -24.65
C LEU A 160 5.19 13.63 -23.85
N GLU A 161 6.47 13.84 -24.17
CA GLU A 161 7.60 13.25 -23.42
C GLU A 161 7.75 13.85 -22.01
N LYS A 162 7.30 15.09 -21.80
CA LYS A 162 7.35 15.76 -20.49
C LYS A 162 6.24 15.30 -19.54
N TYR A 163 5.05 15.03 -20.07
CA TYR A 163 3.83 14.80 -19.28
C TYR A 163 3.25 13.39 -19.45
N ALA A 164 3.86 12.53 -20.25
CA ALA A 164 3.45 11.15 -20.44
C ALA A 164 4.65 10.21 -20.59
N LYS A 165 4.43 8.93 -20.29
CA LYS A 165 5.44 7.86 -20.40
C LYS A 165 5.11 6.92 -21.55
N ASP A 166 6.06 6.68 -22.45
CA ASP A 166 5.89 5.71 -23.54
C ASP A 166 6.02 4.28 -22.98
N LEU A 167 4.89 3.60 -22.80
CA LEU A 167 4.84 2.24 -22.25
C LEU A 167 5.47 1.21 -23.20
N VAL A 168 5.45 1.45 -24.52
CA VAL A 168 6.09 0.54 -25.49
C VAL A 168 7.61 0.68 -25.43
N GLU A 169 8.11 1.89 -25.19
CA GLU A 169 9.54 2.12 -24.92
C GLU A 169 9.96 1.48 -23.59
N LEU A 170 9.18 1.67 -22.52
CA LEU A 170 9.47 1.03 -21.23
C LEU A 170 9.48 -0.50 -21.33
N ALA A 171 8.58 -1.09 -22.13
CA ALA A 171 8.62 -2.51 -22.45
C ALA A 171 9.91 -2.90 -23.18
N ARG A 172 10.37 -2.06 -24.12
CA ARG A 172 11.60 -2.31 -24.89
C ARG A 172 12.85 -2.24 -24.02
N GLU A 173 12.84 -1.36 -23.03
CA GLU A 173 13.90 -1.23 -22.02
C GLU A 173 13.83 -2.31 -20.91
N GLY A 174 12.79 -3.15 -20.90
CA GLY A 174 12.61 -4.19 -19.87
C GLY A 174 12.22 -3.67 -18.49
N LYS A 175 11.69 -2.44 -18.43
CA LYS A 175 11.24 -1.79 -17.18
C LYS A 175 9.80 -2.12 -16.80
N ILE A 176 9.08 -2.84 -17.65
CA ILE A 176 7.73 -3.33 -17.37
C ILE A 176 7.82 -4.75 -16.84
N ASP A 177 7.17 -4.99 -15.70
CA ASP A 177 7.10 -6.29 -15.08
C ASP A 177 6.35 -7.32 -15.96
N PRO A 178 6.63 -8.62 -15.79
CA PRO A 178 5.88 -9.66 -16.51
C PRO A 178 4.39 -9.62 -16.10
N ILE A 179 3.51 -9.69 -17.09
CA ILE A 179 2.06 -9.67 -16.86
C ILE A 179 1.52 -11.09 -16.89
N ILE A 180 1.00 -11.57 -15.75
CA ILE A 180 0.50 -12.93 -15.57
C ILE A 180 -1.02 -12.92 -15.39
N GLY A 181 -1.72 -13.86 -16.04
CA GLY A 181 -3.14 -14.13 -15.80
C GLY A 181 -4.13 -13.08 -16.34
N ARG A 182 -3.69 -12.15 -17.21
CA ARG A 182 -4.55 -11.08 -17.78
C ARG A 182 -4.77 -11.17 -19.28
N ASP A 183 -4.54 -12.34 -19.89
CA ASP A 183 -4.63 -12.53 -21.34
C ASP A 183 -6.01 -12.23 -21.94
N SER A 184 -7.08 -12.55 -21.21
CA SER A 184 -8.46 -12.29 -21.66
C SER A 184 -8.74 -10.79 -21.79
N GLU A 185 -8.36 -10.01 -20.78
CA GLU A 185 -8.57 -8.58 -20.69
C GLU A 185 -7.71 -7.85 -21.72
N ILE A 186 -6.44 -8.24 -21.87
CA ILE A 186 -5.55 -7.69 -22.90
C ILE A 186 -6.09 -7.98 -24.30
N ARG A 187 -6.47 -9.24 -24.58
CA ARG A 187 -7.08 -9.61 -25.87
C ARG A 187 -8.37 -8.84 -26.13
N ARG A 188 -9.17 -8.60 -25.09
CA ARG A 188 -10.39 -7.80 -25.19
C ARG A 188 -10.08 -6.34 -25.50
N ALA A 189 -9.05 -5.75 -24.90
CA ALA A 189 -8.60 -4.40 -25.22
C ALA A 189 -8.14 -4.29 -26.69
N ILE A 190 -7.35 -5.24 -27.18
CA ILE A 190 -6.92 -5.33 -28.59
C ILE A 190 -8.13 -5.36 -29.54
N GLN A 191 -9.13 -6.20 -29.23
CA GLN A 191 -10.35 -6.31 -30.01
C GLN A 191 -11.10 -4.98 -30.06
N ILE A 192 -11.23 -4.30 -28.92
CA ILE A 192 -11.96 -3.03 -28.81
C ILE A 192 -11.24 -1.94 -29.61
N ILE A 193 -9.93 -1.77 -29.45
CA ILE A 193 -9.14 -0.73 -30.15
C ILE A 193 -9.18 -0.91 -31.67
N SER A 194 -9.37 -2.16 -32.13
CA SER A 194 -9.47 -2.50 -33.55
C SER A 194 -10.87 -2.25 -34.15
N ARG A 195 -11.88 -1.86 -33.34
CA ARG A 195 -13.24 -1.57 -33.84
C ARG A 195 -13.30 -0.24 -34.56
N ARG A 196 -14.32 -0.08 -35.41
CA ARG A 196 -14.66 1.18 -36.08
C ARG A 196 -15.40 2.17 -35.17
N THR A 197 -16.20 1.66 -34.24
CA THR A 197 -17.02 2.44 -33.29
C THR A 197 -16.96 1.79 -31.92
N LYS A 198 -17.08 2.59 -30.85
CA LYS A 198 -16.85 2.12 -29.47
C LYS A 198 -15.50 1.42 -29.34
N ASN A 199 -14.47 2.12 -29.80
CA ASN A 199 -13.11 1.64 -29.96
C ASN A 199 -12.14 2.14 -28.87
N ASP A 200 -12.66 2.88 -27.89
CA ASP A 200 -11.91 3.27 -26.69
C ASP A 200 -12.23 2.26 -25.58
N PRO A 201 -11.30 1.38 -25.16
CA PRO A 201 -11.55 0.51 -24.02
C PRO A 201 -11.54 1.31 -22.71
N ILE A 202 -12.43 0.96 -21.80
CA ILE A 202 -12.38 1.45 -20.41
C ILE A 202 -12.31 0.27 -19.44
N LEU A 203 -11.21 0.21 -18.70
CA LEU A 203 -10.94 -0.77 -17.66
C LEU A 203 -11.68 -0.35 -16.38
N ILE A 204 -12.64 -1.16 -15.96
CA ILE A 204 -13.46 -0.89 -14.78
C ILE A 204 -13.17 -1.96 -13.74
N GLY A 205 -12.70 -1.54 -12.57
CA GLY A 205 -12.39 -2.42 -11.44
C GLY A 205 -11.96 -1.63 -10.22
N GLU A 206 -11.98 -2.28 -9.07
CA GLU A 206 -11.50 -1.71 -7.80
C GLU A 206 -10.02 -1.30 -7.89
N PRO A 207 -9.54 -0.37 -7.06
CA PRO A 207 -8.11 -0.07 -6.96
C PRO A 207 -7.28 -1.32 -6.60
N GLY A 208 -6.06 -1.43 -7.15
CA GLY A 208 -5.14 -2.54 -6.84
C GLY A 208 -5.38 -3.85 -7.62
N VAL A 209 -6.44 -3.99 -8.42
CA VAL A 209 -6.70 -5.23 -9.19
C VAL A 209 -5.79 -5.44 -10.41
N GLY A 210 -4.94 -4.46 -10.76
CA GLY A 210 -4.03 -4.53 -11.92
C GLY A 210 -4.62 -3.98 -13.23
N LYS A 211 -5.31 -2.84 -13.18
CA LYS A 211 -5.80 -2.15 -14.40
C LYS A 211 -4.62 -1.66 -15.27
N THR A 212 -3.63 -1.02 -14.67
CA THR A 212 -2.41 -0.55 -15.36
C THR A 212 -1.62 -1.70 -15.97
N ALA A 213 -1.50 -2.82 -15.26
CA ALA A 213 -0.86 -4.05 -15.72
C ALA A 213 -1.46 -4.58 -17.05
N ILE A 214 -2.76 -4.41 -17.30
CA ILE A 214 -3.38 -4.79 -18.58
C ILE A 214 -2.89 -3.90 -19.73
N VAL A 215 -2.68 -2.61 -19.48
CA VAL A 215 -2.20 -1.65 -20.48
C VAL A 215 -0.71 -1.87 -20.77
N GLU A 216 0.06 -2.15 -19.74
CA GLU A 216 1.46 -2.56 -19.85
C GLU A 216 1.61 -3.87 -20.62
N GLY A 217 0.75 -4.86 -20.35
CA GLY A 217 0.71 -6.11 -21.12
C GLY A 217 0.30 -5.91 -22.58
N LEU A 218 -0.58 -4.94 -22.86
CA LEU A 218 -0.87 -4.52 -24.22
C LEU A 218 0.37 -3.91 -24.90
N ALA A 219 1.15 -3.08 -24.19
CA ALA A 219 2.38 -2.50 -24.71
C ALA A 219 3.42 -3.59 -25.05
N GLN A 220 3.59 -4.60 -24.19
CA GLN A 220 4.42 -5.78 -24.46
C GLN A 220 3.96 -6.53 -25.71
N ARG A 221 2.65 -6.75 -25.89
CA ARG A 221 2.13 -7.41 -27.10
C ARG A 221 2.36 -6.60 -28.37
N ILE A 222 2.24 -5.27 -28.31
CA ILE A 222 2.57 -4.40 -29.45
C ILE A 222 4.06 -4.52 -29.80
N LEU A 223 4.94 -4.47 -28.78
CA LEU A 223 6.39 -4.63 -28.97
C LEU A 223 6.74 -5.98 -29.61
N ASN A 224 6.08 -7.06 -29.17
CA ASN A 224 6.31 -8.42 -29.69
C ASN A 224 5.63 -8.68 -31.03
N GLY A 225 4.84 -7.73 -31.55
CA GLY A 225 4.06 -7.92 -32.78
C GLY A 225 2.90 -8.91 -32.65
N ASP A 226 2.53 -9.32 -31.42
CA ASP A 226 1.36 -10.16 -31.10
C ASP A 226 0.07 -9.32 -31.05
N VAL A 227 -0.14 -8.54 -32.10
CA VAL A 227 -1.31 -7.68 -32.31
C VAL A 227 -1.69 -7.64 -33.79
N PRO A 228 -2.95 -7.34 -34.12
CA PRO A 228 -3.36 -7.08 -35.51
C PRO A 228 -2.52 -6.00 -36.18
N GLU A 229 -2.39 -6.05 -37.52
CA GLU A 229 -1.66 -5.06 -38.32
C GLU A 229 -2.05 -3.61 -38.00
N SER A 230 -3.32 -3.37 -37.71
CA SER A 230 -3.85 -2.05 -37.35
C SER A 230 -3.29 -1.49 -36.04
N LEU A 231 -2.63 -2.30 -35.21
CA LEU A 231 -2.03 -1.94 -33.92
C LEU A 231 -0.51 -2.08 -33.90
N LYS A 232 0.09 -2.71 -34.92
CA LYS A 232 1.55 -2.82 -35.03
C LYS A 232 2.17 -1.43 -35.08
N ASN A 233 3.32 -1.28 -34.43
CA ASN A 233 4.11 -0.04 -34.36
C ASN A 233 3.39 1.16 -33.74
N LYS A 234 2.21 0.99 -33.13
CA LYS A 234 1.59 2.06 -32.35
C LYS A 234 2.34 2.28 -31.05
N LYS A 235 2.27 3.50 -30.54
CA LYS A 235 2.79 3.86 -29.23
C LYS A 235 1.65 3.94 -28.22
N ILE A 236 1.92 3.61 -26.96
CA ILE A 236 0.99 3.82 -25.85
C ILE A 236 1.65 4.78 -24.89
N PHE A 237 1.02 5.94 -24.68
CA PHE A 237 1.50 6.94 -23.73
C PHE A 237 0.60 6.95 -22.50
N SER A 238 1.17 6.70 -21.32
CA SER A 238 0.49 6.86 -20.03
C SER A 238 0.60 8.31 -19.59
N LEU A 239 -0.54 9.00 -19.45
CA LEU A 239 -0.59 10.38 -19.00
C LEU A 239 -0.29 10.47 -17.49
N ASP A 240 0.61 11.37 -17.11
CA ASP A 240 0.92 11.66 -15.70
C ASP A 240 0.17 12.93 -15.24
N MET A 241 -0.94 12.71 -14.54
CA MET A 241 -1.75 13.80 -14.00
C MET A 241 -1.01 14.64 -12.97
N GLY A 242 -0.10 14.02 -12.21
CA GLY A 242 0.74 14.72 -11.24
C GLY A 242 1.69 15.69 -11.94
N ALA A 243 2.36 15.25 -13.00
CA ALA A 243 3.27 16.08 -13.79
C ALA A 243 2.58 17.28 -14.44
N LEU A 244 1.33 17.11 -14.89
CA LEU A 244 0.54 18.18 -15.49
C LEU A 244 0.16 19.27 -14.48
N VAL A 245 -0.17 18.87 -13.25
CA VAL A 245 -0.57 19.77 -12.16
C VAL A 245 0.65 20.38 -11.46
N ALA A 246 1.77 19.65 -11.37
CA ALA A 246 2.97 20.08 -10.69
C ALA A 246 3.52 21.41 -11.28
N GLY A 247 3.73 22.39 -10.40
CA GLY A 247 4.25 23.70 -10.77
C GLY A 247 3.28 24.59 -11.55
N ALA A 248 2.01 24.21 -11.70
CA ALA A 248 1.00 25.10 -12.26
C ALA A 248 0.57 26.14 -11.20
N LYS A 249 0.82 27.42 -11.44
CA LYS A 249 0.39 28.51 -10.53
C LYS A 249 -1.08 28.89 -10.75
N TYR A 250 -1.60 28.63 -11.94
CA TYR A 250 -2.95 28.99 -12.38
C TYR A 250 -3.60 27.84 -13.16
N LYS A 251 -4.93 27.74 -13.07
CA LYS A 251 -5.73 26.73 -13.80
C LYS A 251 -5.47 26.72 -15.32
N GLY A 252 -5.22 27.90 -15.91
CA GLY A 252 -4.96 28.04 -17.34
C GLY A 252 -3.69 27.33 -17.81
N GLU A 253 -2.66 27.22 -16.97
CA GLU A 253 -1.40 26.54 -17.32
C GLU A 253 -1.61 25.03 -17.46
N PHE A 254 -2.44 24.43 -16.59
CA PHE A 254 -2.83 23.02 -16.72
C PHE A 254 -3.60 22.76 -18.02
N GLU A 255 -4.59 23.62 -18.33
CA GLU A 255 -5.37 23.50 -19.56
C GLU A 255 -4.49 23.65 -20.80
N GLU A 256 -3.52 24.58 -20.79
CA GLU A 256 -2.57 24.77 -21.88
C GLU A 256 -1.65 23.56 -22.09
N ARG A 257 -1.10 22.99 -21.00
CA ARG A 257 -0.30 21.76 -21.05
C ARG A 257 -1.11 20.59 -21.60
N MET A 258 -2.32 20.39 -21.10
CA MET A 258 -3.25 19.36 -21.59
C MET A 258 -3.59 19.56 -23.07
N LYS A 259 -3.81 20.81 -23.50
CA LYS A 259 -4.05 21.12 -24.91
C LYS A 259 -2.87 20.73 -25.78
N GLY A 260 -1.64 21.00 -25.32
CA GLY A 260 -0.42 20.60 -25.99
C GLY A 260 -0.32 19.08 -26.18
N VAL A 261 -0.57 18.31 -25.10
CA VAL A 261 -0.59 16.84 -25.15
C VAL A 261 -1.63 16.34 -26.16
N LEU A 262 -2.88 16.82 -26.06
CA LEU A 262 -3.97 16.35 -26.92
C LEU A 262 -3.74 16.68 -28.39
N LYS A 263 -3.19 17.86 -28.68
CA LYS A 263 -2.84 18.27 -30.05
C LYS A 263 -1.75 17.38 -30.65
N GLU A 264 -0.74 16.99 -29.87
CA GLU A 264 0.31 16.10 -30.33
C GLU A 264 -0.22 14.68 -30.61
N VAL A 265 -1.16 14.19 -29.79
CA VAL A 265 -1.86 12.92 -30.03
C VAL A 265 -2.74 12.99 -31.29
N GLU A 266 -3.44 14.11 -31.51
CA GLU A 266 -4.25 14.35 -32.72
C GLU A 266 -3.38 14.38 -33.99
N GLU A 267 -2.27 15.15 -33.97
CA GLU A 267 -1.30 15.26 -35.06
C GLU A 267 -0.65 13.90 -35.41
N SER A 268 -0.63 12.95 -34.47
CA SER A 268 -0.15 11.58 -34.71
C SER A 268 -1.03 10.74 -35.65
N ASN A 269 -2.21 11.23 -36.04
CA ASN A 269 -3.16 10.53 -36.90
C ASN A 269 -3.49 9.10 -36.41
N GLY A 270 -3.64 8.96 -35.10
CA GLY A 270 -4.01 7.71 -34.43
C GLY A 270 -2.87 6.71 -34.26
N ASN A 271 -1.62 7.08 -34.52
CA ASN A 271 -0.44 6.26 -34.18
C ASN A 271 -0.16 6.19 -32.68
N ILE A 272 -0.63 7.19 -31.94
CA ILE A 272 -0.54 7.25 -30.48
C ILE A 272 -1.87 6.85 -29.87
N ILE A 273 -1.80 5.96 -28.87
CA ILE A 273 -2.91 5.61 -27.98
C ILE A 273 -2.60 6.24 -26.63
N LEU A 274 -3.53 7.03 -26.10
CA LEU A 274 -3.38 7.67 -24.80
C LEU A 274 -4.01 6.80 -23.71
N PHE A 275 -3.23 6.42 -22.71
CA PHE A 275 -3.74 5.80 -21.49
C PHE A 275 -3.94 6.86 -20.42
N ILE A 276 -5.14 6.91 -19.85
CA ILE A 276 -5.52 7.82 -18.77
C ILE A 276 -5.99 6.96 -17.61
N ASP A 277 -5.15 6.86 -16.58
CA ASP A 277 -5.58 6.31 -15.30
C ASP A 277 -6.51 7.30 -14.59
N GLU A 278 -7.45 6.77 -13.82
CA GLU A 278 -8.47 7.56 -13.13
C GLU A 278 -9.17 8.59 -14.04
N ILE A 279 -9.59 8.17 -15.24
CA ILE A 279 -10.14 9.06 -16.29
C ILE A 279 -11.33 9.93 -15.82
N HIS A 280 -12.05 9.50 -14.78
CA HIS A 280 -13.13 10.26 -14.15
C HIS A 280 -12.64 11.60 -13.54
N THR A 281 -11.38 11.71 -13.13
CA THR A 281 -10.79 12.93 -12.57
C THR A 281 -10.78 14.08 -13.57
N ILE A 282 -10.65 13.77 -14.86
CA ILE A 282 -10.59 14.76 -15.95
C ILE A 282 -12.00 15.10 -16.47
N VAL A 283 -12.92 14.14 -16.37
CA VAL A 283 -14.23 14.18 -17.04
C VAL A 283 -15.37 14.60 -16.10
N GLY A 284 -15.27 14.26 -14.82
CA GLY A 284 -16.35 14.32 -13.83
C GLY A 284 -16.27 15.46 -12.82
N ALA A 285 -15.18 16.22 -12.85
CA ALA A 285 -14.82 17.12 -11.76
C ALA A 285 -15.68 18.41 -11.70
N GLY A 286 -16.26 18.85 -12.84
CA GLY A 286 -16.90 20.15 -13.06
C GLY A 286 -18.15 20.54 -12.24
N LYS A 287 -18.43 19.90 -11.09
CA LYS A 287 -19.51 20.30 -10.17
C LYS A 287 -19.03 20.99 -8.88
N GLY A 288 -17.72 21.10 -8.65
CA GLY A 288 -17.16 21.85 -7.52
C GLY A 288 -16.40 23.10 -7.96
N GLU A 289 -16.56 24.22 -7.25
CA GLU A 289 -15.67 25.38 -7.40
C GLU A 289 -14.23 24.96 -7.03
N GLY A 290 -13.38 24.72 -8.03
CA GLY A 290 -11.96 24.37 -7.85
C GLY A 290 -11.48 23.12 -8.59
N SER A 291 -12.36 22.39 -9.27
CA SER A 291 -12.00 21.14 -9.93
C SER A 291 -11.31 21.32 -11.30
N LEU A 292 -10.30 20.49 -11.58
CA LEU A 292 -9.62 20.38 -12.88
C LEU A 292 -10.54 19.72 -13.91
N ASP A 293 -11.29 20.51 -14.70
CA ASP A 293 -12.21 19.97 -15.71
C ASP A 293 -11.67 20.21 -17.13
N ALA A 294 -10.99 19.19 -17.68
CA ALA A 294 -10.61 19.17 -19.10
C ALA A 294 -11.57 18.32 -19.95
N GLY A 295 -12.73 17.91 -19.39
CA GLY A 295 -13.74 17.14 -20.09
C GLY A 295 -14.28 17.86 -21.34
N ASN A 296 -14.35 19.20 -21.30
CA ASN A 296 -14.76 20.02 -22.45
C ASN A 296 -13.76 19.96 -23.61
N MET A 297 -12.49 19.64 -23.35
CA MET A 297 -11.44 19.50 -24.38
C MET A 297 -11.41 18.08 -24.96
N LEU A 298 -11.57 17.06 -24.11
CA LEU A 298 -11.54 15.65 -24.53
C LEU A 298 -12.78 15.24 -25.33
N LYS A 299 -13.98 15.66 -24.90
CA LYS A 299 -15.25 15.21 -25.49
C LYS A 299 -15.35 15.46 -27.00
N PRO A 300 -15.02 16.66 -27.53
CA PRO A 300 -15.08 16.89 -28.98
C PRO A 300 -14.14 15.99 -29.78
N MET A 301 -12.91 15.76 -29.29
CA MET A 301 -11.90 14.97 -29.99
C MET A 301 -12.24 13.49 -29.99
N LEU A 302 -12.72 12.97 -28.85
CA LEU A 302 -13.28 11.62 -28.75
C LEU A 302 -14.52 11.46 -29.65
N ALA A 303 -15.39 12.46 -29.69
CA ALA A 303 -16.57 12.45 -30.56
C ALA A 303 -16.20 12.41 -32.05
N ARG A 304 -15.13 13.08 -32.48
CA ARG A 304 -14.64 13.02 -33.86
C ARG A 304 -13.81 11.77 -34.18
N GLY A 305 -13.35 11.04 -33.15
CA GLY A 305 -12.50 9.86 -33.31
C GLY A 305 -11.04 10.20 -33.65
N GLU A 306 -10.64 11.45 -33.40
CA GLU A 306 -9.27 11.96 -33.57
C GLU A 306 -8.34 11.45 -32.48
N LEU A 307 -8.91 11.12 -31.31
CA LEU A 307 -8.20 10.61 -30.14
C LEU A 307 -8.52 9.13 -29.95
N ARG A 308 -7.50 8.30 -29.67
CA ARG A 308 -7.67 6.92 -29.19
C ARG A 308 -7.28 6.85 -27.72
N VAL A 309 -8.19 6.39 -26.87
CA VAL A 309 -7.99 6.38 -25.42
C VAL A 309 -8.22 5.01 -24.82
N ILE A 310 -7.35 4.63 -23.90
CA ILE A 310 -7.59 3.58 -22.92
C ILE A 310 -7.85 4.30 -21.59
N GLY A 311 -9.05 4.15 -21.03
CA GLY A 311 -9.39 4.70 -19.72
C GLY A 311 -9.32 3.66 -18.63
N ALA A 312 -9.01 4.05 -17.40
CA ALA A 312 -9.21 3.21 -16.20
C ALA A 312 -9.97 3.99 -15.12
N THR A 313 -10.90 3.33 -14.41
CA THR A 313 -11.71 3.93 -13.33
C THR A 313 -12.34 2.84 -12.45
N THR A 314 -12.98 3.21 -11.34
CA THR A 314 -13.81 2.29 -10.55
C THR A 314 -15.22 2.16 -11.11
N ILE A 315 -15.97 1.14 -10.66
CA ILE A 315 -17.36 0.89 -11.10
C ILE A 315 -18.25 2.10 -10.75
N ASP A 316 -18.11 2.64 -9.55
CA ASP A 316 -18.96 3.72 -9.05
C ASP A 316 -18.70 5.04 -9.78
N GLU A 317 -17.44 5.37 -10.05
CA GLU A 317 -17.06 6.54 -10.84
C GLU A 317 -17.53 6.42 -12.29
N TYR A 318 -17.40 5.25 -12.90
CA TYR A 318 -17.92 5.00 -14.24
C TYR A 318 -19.41 5.30 -14.31
N ARG A 319 -20.20 4.74 -13.39
CA ARG A 319 -21.66 4.96 -13.29
C ARG A 319 -22.00 6.43 -13.07
N LYS A 320 -21.20 7.13 -12.25
CA LYS A 320 -21.46 8.51 -11.86
C LYS A 320 -21.11 9.52 -12.96
N TYR A 321 -20.00 9.33 -13.66
CA TYR A 321 -19.39 10.36 -14.52
C TYR A 321 -19.36 10.01 -16.01
N ILE A 322 -19.35 8.72 -16.38
CA ILE A 322 -19.14 8.30 -17.77
C ILE A 322 -20.41 7.71 -18.37
N GLU A 323 -21.07 6.78 -17.66
CA GLU A 323 -22.31 6.13 -18.12
C GLU A 323 -23.45 7.13 -18.29
N LYS A 324 -23.51 8.16 -17.44
CA LYS A 324 -24.52 9.22 -17.52
C LYS A 324 -24.29 10.22 -18.66
N ASP A 325 -23.12 10.22 -19.30
CA ASP A 325 -22.79 11.11 -20.41
C ASP A 325 -22.90 10.36 -21.76
N PRO A 326 -23.95 10.60 -22.56
CA PRO A 326 -24.16 9.91 -23.83
C PRO A 326 -23.09 10.17 -24.90
N ALA A 327 -22.25 11.20 -24.75
CA ALA A 327 -21.15 11.43 -25.68
C ALA A 327 -20.00 10.45 -25.41
N LEU A 328 -19.70 10.20 -24.14
CA LEU A 328 -18.61 9.32 -23.70
C LEU A 328 -19.02 7.84 -23.74
N GLU A 329 -20.23 7.51 -23.30
CA GLU A 329 -20.78 6.15 -23.32
C GLU A 329 -20.84 5.55 -24.76
N ARG A 330 -20.93 6.42 -25.78
CA ARG A 330 -20.89 6.04 -27.20
C ARG A 330 -19.48 5.83 -27.75
N ARG A 331 -18.43 6.14 -26.98
CA ARG A 331 -17.02 5.98 -27.38
C ARG A 331 -16.34 4.88 -26.58
N PHE A 332 -16.66 4.78 -25.29
CA PHE A 332 -16.09 3.76 -24.44
C PHE A 332 -16.80 2.40 -24.56
N GLN A 333 -16.00 1.33 -24.53
CA GLN A 333 -16.45 -0.03 -24.34
C GLN A 333 -15.84 -0.59 -23.05
N THR A 334 -16.71 -1.07 -22.16
CA THR A 334 -16.30 -1.57 -20.85
C THR A 334 -15.55 -2.90 -20.93
N ILE A 335 -14.52 -3.01 -20.08
CA ILE A 335 -13.80 -4.24 -19.74
C ILE A 335 -13.82 -4.33 -18.21
N LEU A 336 -14.53 -5.32 -17.68
CA LEU A 336 -14.57 -5.56 -16.24
C LEU A 336 -13.27 -6.28 -15.83
N VAL A 337 -12.55 -5.69 -14.88
CA VAL A 337 -11.32 -6.23 -14.31
C VAL A 337 -11.63 -6.68 -12.88
N ASN A 338 -11.74 -7.99 -12.71
CA ASN A 338 -12.03 -8.58 -11.41
C ASN A 338 -10.75 -8.79 -10.61
N GLU A 339 -10.89 -8.76 -9.28
CA GLU A 339 -9.87 -9.22 -8.34
C GLU A 339 -9.51 -10.69 -8.66
N PRO A 340 -8.22 -11.03 -8.82
CA PRO A 340 -7.78 -12.41 -9.02
C PRO A 340 -8.07 -13.23 -7.76
N ASN A 341 -8.28 -14.54 -7.94
CA ASN A 341 -8.38 -15.44 -6.78
C ASN A 341 -6.98 -15.68 -6.16
N VAL A 342 -6.93 -16.44 -5.07
CA VAL A 342 -5.67 -16.73 -4.36
C VAL A 342 -4.67 -17.48 -5.25
N ASP A 343 -5.12 -18.48 -6.02
CA ASP A 343 -4.26 -19.28 -6.90
C ASP A 343 -3.69 -18.47 -8.08
N ASP A 344 -4.51 -17.59 -8.65
CA ASP A 344 -4.11 -16.63 -9.68
C ASP A 344 -3.09 -15.64 -9.11
N THR A 345 -3.30 -15.17 -7.88
CA THR A 345 -2.37 -14.28 -7.17
C THR A 345 -1.03 -14.96 -6.90
N ILE A 346 -1.05 -16.22 -6.44
CA ILE A 346 0.18 -17.03 -6.27
C ILE A 346 0.93 -17.12 -7.60
N SER A 347 0.23 -17.32 -8.71
CA SER A 347 0.84 -17.38 -10.04
C SER A 347 1.45 -16.03 -10.46
N ILE A 348 0.78 -14.92 -10.15
CA ILE A 348 1.29 -13.55 -10.36
C ILE A 348 2.57 -13.34 -9.54
N LEU A 349 2.55 -13.63 -8.23
CA LEU A 349 3.70 -13.47 -7.34
C LEU A 349 4.89 -14.35 -7.77
N ARG A 350 4.64 -15.59 -8.23
CA ARG A 350 5.68 -16.45 -8.80
C ARG A 350 6.31 -15.86 -10.05
N GLY A 351 5.53 -15.19 -10.90
CA GLY A 351 6.06 -14.50 -12.09
C GLY A 351 6.87 -13.25 -11.74
N LEU A 352 6.53 -12.56 -10.65
CA LEU A 352 7.25 -11.39 -10.15
C LEU A 352 8.45 -11.73 -9.24
N LYS A 353 8.55 -12.98 -8.78
CA LYS A 353 9.56 -13.44 -7.83
C LYS A 353 10.98 -13.05 -8.23
N ASP A 354 11.39 -13.38 -9.44
CA ASP A 354 12.76 -13.12 -9.93
C ASP A 354 13.10 -11.62 -9.92
N LYS A 355 12.12 -10.77 -10.21
CA LYS A 355 12.26 -9.30 -10.21
C LYS A 355 12.50 -8.77 -8.80
N PHE A 356 11.66 -9.15 -7.84
CA PHE A 356 11.83 -8.75 -6.43
C PHE A 356 13.14 -9.28 -5.84
N GLU A 357 13.48 -10.54 -6.09
CA GLU A 357 14.74 -11.13 -5.64
C GLU A 357 15.95 -10.39 -6.20
N THR A 358 15.92 -9.99 -7.46
CA THR A 358 17.02 -9.26 -8.11
C THR A 358 17.13 -7.82 -7.59
N TYR A 359 16.00 -7.14 -7.42
CA TYR A 359 15.94 -5.76 -6.95
C TYR A 359 16.49 -5.64 -5.52
N HIS A 360 15.91 -6.42 -4.59
CA HIS A 360 16.30 -6.41 -3.18
C HIS A 360 17.60 -7.18 -2.93
N GLY A 361 17.91 -8.18 -3.75
CA GLY A 361 19.07 -9.07 -3.52
C GLY A 361 18.81 -10.04 -2.36
N VAL A 362 17.58 -10.56 -2.29
CA VAL A 362 17.15 -11.56 -1.30
C VAL A 362 16.58 -12.79 -2.04
N ARG A 363 16.31 -13.87 -1.32
CA ARG A 363 15.59 -15.04 -1.85
C ARG A 363 14.18 -15.09 -1.27
N ILE A 364 13.18 -15.36 -2.10
CA ILE A 364 11.78 -15.47 -1.67
C ILE A 364 11.37 -16.94 -1.76
N THR A 365 10.96 -17.52 -0.63
CA THR A 365 10.50 -18.91 -0.62
C THR A 365 9.12 -19.04 -1.27
N ASP A 366 8.81 -20.20 -1.87
CA ASP A 366 7.49 -20.43 -2.44
C ASP A 366 6.40 -20.44 -1.34
N THR A 367 6.74 -20.90 -0.15
CA THR A 367 5.89 -20.82 1.04
C THR A 367 5.54 -19.38 1.41
N ALA A 368 6.49 -18.45 1.35
CA ALA A 368 6.20 -17.03 1.60
C ALA A 368 5.21 -16.46 0.57
N ILE A 369 5.32 -16.85 -0.70
CA ILE A 369 4.40 -16.43 -1.76
C ILE A 369 2.96 -16.91 -1.47
N VAL A 370 2.81 -18.19 -1.11
CA VAL A 370 1.51 -18.77 -0.76
C VAL A 370 0.92 -18.08 0.47
N GLU A 371 1.75 -17.84 1.49
CA GLU A 371 1.34 -17.19 2.72
C GLU A 371 0.92 -15.73 2.50
N ALA A 372 1.67 -14.99 1.67
CA ALA A 372 1.36 -13.60 1.33
C ALA A 372 0.00 -13.47 0.65
N ALA A 373 -0.31 -14.35 -0.32
CA ALA A 373 -1.62 -14.37 -0.96
C ALA A 373 -2.74 -14.78 0.01
N THR A 374 -2.49 -15.78 0.86
CA THR A 374 -3.51 -16.35 1.77
C THR A 374 -3.83 -15.42 2.94
N LEU A 375 -2.81 -14.91 3.64
CA LEU A 375 -2.97 -14.01 4.77
C LEU A 375 -3.52 -12.66 4.34
N SER A 376 -3.02 -12.09 3.23
CA SER A 376 -3.56 -10.81 2.75
C SER A 376 -5.01 -10.92 2.33
N GLN A 377 -5.43 -12.05 1.72
CA GLN A 377 -6.83 -12.25 1.39
C GLN A 377 -7.72 -12.37 2.62
N ARG A 378 -7.20 -12.98 3.68
CA ARG A 378 -7.97 -13.26 4.89
C ARG A 378 -8.06 -12.08 5.84
N TYR A 379 -6.96 -11.34 6.02
CA TYR A 379 -6.80 -10.38 7.11
C TYR A 379 -6.73 -8.92 6.64
N ILE A 380 -6.42 -8.66 5.36
CA ILE A 380 -6.36 -7.31 4.80
C ILE A 380 -7.57 -7.13 3.86
N THR A 381 -8.69 -6.66 4.42
CA THR A 381 -10.00 -6.63 3.73
C THR A 381 -10.29 -5.33 2.99
N ASP A 382 -9.60 -4.24 3.35
CA ASP A 382 -9.73 -2.90 2.78
C ASP A 382 -9.02 -2.75 1.42
N ARG A 383 -8.04 -3.62 1.14
CA ARG A 383 -7.30 -3.67 -0.14
C ARG A 383 -7.63 -4.92 -0.95
N LYS A 384 -7.29 -4.88 -2.23
CA LYS A 384 -7.58 -5.94 -3.21
C LYS A 384 -6.33 -6.68 -3.66
N LEU A 385 -6.49 -7.95 -3.99
CA LEU A 385 -5.48 -8.70 -4.72
C LEU A 385 -5.36 -8.17 -6.16
N PRO A 386 -4.18 -8.29 -6.80
CA PRO A 386 -2.93 -8.82 -6.23
C PRO A 386 -2.11 -7.79 -5.44
N ASP A 387 -2.47 -6.50 -5.48
CA ASP A 387 -1.71 -5.38 -4.90
C ASP A 387 -1.25 -5.61 -3.45
N LYS A 388 -2.19 -5.91 -2.54
CA LYS A 388 -1.84 -6.15 -1.12
C LYS A 388 -0.87 -7.31 -0.89
N ALA A 389 -0.87 -8.32 -1.76
CA ALA A 389 0.01 -9.47 -1.62
C ALA A 389 1.40 -9.18 -2.20
N ILE A 390 1.47 -8.40 -3.27
CA ILE A 390 2.72 -7.88 -3.84
C ILE A 390 3.42 -6.98 -2.82
N ASP A 391 2.67 -6.08 -2.20
CA ASP A 391 3.18 -5.15 -1.19
C ASP A 391 3.74 -5.87 0.05
N LEU A 392 3.10 -6.96 0.51
CA LEU A 392 3.65 -7.79 1.59
C LEU A 392 4.99 -8.42 1.22
N ILE A 393 5.13 -8.92 -0.01
CA ILE A 393 6.39 -9.52 -0.50
C ILE A 393 7.47 -8.45 -0.62
N ASP A 394 7.12 -7.27 -1.12
CA ASP A 394 8.03 -6.14 -1.27
C ASP A 394 8.52 -5.63 0.10
N GLU A 395 7.62 -5.42 1.07
CA GLU A 395 7.98 -5.02 2.44
C GLU A 395 8.86 -6.08 3.12
N ALA A 396 8.54 -7.36 2.96
CA ALA A 396 9.35 -8.45 3.52
C ALA A 396 10.76 -8.49 2.92
N ALA A 397 10.85 -8.34 1.61
CA ALA A 397 12.14 -8.30 0.93
C ALA A 397 12.96 -7.05 1.34
N ALA A 398 12.33 -5.89 1.48
CA ALA A 398 12.96 -4.65 1.92
C ALA A 398 13.42 -4.73 3.39
N MET A 399 12.65 -5.37 4.26
CA MET A 399 13.00 -5.60 5.66
C MET A 399 14.27 -6.45 5.77
N ILE A 400 14.28 -7.63 5.14
CA ILE A 400 15.44 -8.52 5.12
C ILE A 400 16.66 -7.83 4.48
N ARG A 401 16.44 -7.04 3.42
CA ARG A 401 17.53 -6.28 2.79
C ARG A 401 18.14 -5.26 3.74
N THR A 402 17.32 -4.56 4.52
CA THR A 402 17.78 -3.58 5.51
C THR A 402 18.58 -4.26 6.62
N GLU A 403 18.17 -5.46 7.05
CA GLU A 403 18.91 -6.27 8.02
C GLU A 403 20.28 -6.71 7.49
N ILE A 404 20.35 -7.17 6.24
CA ILE A 404 21.62 -7.55 5.56
C ILE A 404 22.59 -6.37 5.49
N ASP A 405 22.09 -5.18 5.17
CA ASP A 405 22.94 -3.99 5.02
C ASP A 405 23.35 -3.40 6.39
N SER A 406 22.64 -3.77 7.47
CA SER A 406 22.89 -3.34 8.84
C SER A 406 23.88 -4.24 9.58
N MET A 407 24.41 -3.73 10.69
CA MET A 407 25.27 -4.52 11.59
C MET A 407 24.41 -5.54 12.34
N PRO A 408 24.78 -6.83 12.36
CA PRO A 408 24.06 -7.85 13.15
C PRO A 408 24.00 -7.46 14.63
N GLU A 409 22.90 -7.81 15.31
CA GLU A 409 22.67 -7.42 16.70
C GLU A 409 23.80 -7.91 17.62
N GLU A 410 24.27 -9.14 17.44
CA GLU A 410 25.40 -9.70 18.19
C GLU A 410 26.66 -8.86 18.06
N LEU A 411 26.96 -8.38 16.84
CA LEU A 411 28.13 -7.55 16.57
C LEU A 411 27.97 -6.12 17.09
N ASP A 412 26.76 -5.55 17.03
CA ASP A 412 26.47 -4.22 17.61
C ASP A 412 26.59 -4.25 19.14
N GLN A 413 26.06 -5.29 19.80
CA GLN A 413 26.18 -5.46 21.24
C GLN A 413 27.65 -5.57 21.68
N LEU A 414 28.46 -6.36 20.98
CA LEU A 414 29.91 -6.44 21.24
C LEU A 414 30.59 -5.09 20.99
N THR A 415 30.26 -4.41 19.89
CA THR A 415 30.83 -3.11 19.57
C THR A 415 30.54 -2.06 20.64
N ARG A 416 29.31 -2.02 21.17
CA ARG A 416 28.93 -1.12 22.26
C ARG A 416 29.64 -1.46 23.57
N LYS A 417 29.75 -2.76 23.92
CA LYS A 417 30.49 -3.20 25.11
C LYS A 417 31.99 -2.85 25.02
N ALA A 418 32.62 -3.09 23.87
CA ALA A 418 34.02 -2.70 23.63
C ALA A 418 34.22 -1.20 23.86
N LEU A 419 33.33 -0.37 23.30
CA LEU A 419 33.39 1.08 23.46
C LEU A 419 33.24 1.51 24.93
N GLN A 420 32.35 0.87 25.70
CA GLN A 420 32.21 1.14 27.13
C GLN A 420 33.51 0.84 27.90
N LEU A 421 34.12 -0.31 27.65
CA LEU A 421 35.38 -0.70 28.29
C LEU A 421 36.54 0.23 27.87
N GLU A 422 36.60 0.67 26.61
CA GLU A 422 37.59 1.65 26.14
C GLU A 422 37.46 3.00 26.86
N ILE A 423 36.23 3.48 27.06
CA ILE A 423 35.97 4.71 27.81
C ILE A 423 36.39 4.54 29.28
N GLU A 424 36.07 3.40 29.90
CA GLU A 424 36.45 3.09 31.28
C GLU A 424 37.98 3.01 31.44
N ILE A 425 38.69 2.37 30.51
CA ILE A 425 40.16 2.34 30.46
C ILE A 425 40.73 3.77 30.41
N LYS A 426 40.21 4.63 29.52
CA LYS A 426 40.68 6.02 29.38
C LYS A 426 40.44 6.88 30.63
N ALA A 427 39.44 6.53 31.44
CA ALA A 427 39.20 7.15 32.73
C ALA A 427 40.19 6.63 33.78
N LEU A 428 40.35 5.31 33.89
CA LEU A 428 41.23 4.65 34.86
C LEU A 428 42.73 4.89 34.61
N GLU A 429 43.15 5.14 33.36
CA GLU A 429 44.53 5.54 33.02
C GLU A 429 44.99 6.83 33.75
N LYS A 430 44.06 7.65 34.23
CA LYS A 430 44.35 8.92 34.93
C LYS A 430 44.42 8.76 36.45
N GLU A 431 43.99 7.62 36.98
CA GLU A 431 43.96 7.33 38.41
C GLU A 431 45.28 6.69 38.88
N THR A 432 45.63 6.93 40.15
CA THR A 432 46.97 6.57 40.69
C THR A 432 46.95 5.50 41.78
N ASP A 433 45.78 5.18 42.32
CA ASP A 433 45.59 4.18 43.38
C ASP A 433 45.75 2.74 42.86
N ASP A 434 46.09 1.82 43.76
CA ASP A 434 46.41 0.44 43.39
C ASP A 434 45.17 -0.38 42.97
N ALA A 435 43.98 -0.04 43.48
CA ALA A 435 42.73 -0.70 43.09
C ALA A 435 42.34 -0.35 41.64
N SER A 436 42.48 0.92 41.24
CA SER A 436 42.27 1.35 39.85
C SER A 436 43.23 0.67 38.87
N LYS A 437 44.50 0.47 39.26
CA LYS A 437 45.49 -0.25 38.43
C LYS A 437 45.18 -1.75 38.27
N GLU A 438 44.67 -2.40 39.31
CA GLU A 438 44.23 -3.80 39.22
C GLU A 438 42.98 -3.94 38.34
N ARG A 439 41.99 -3.04 38.52
CA ARG A 439 40.79 -2.99 37.69
C ARG A 439 41.11 -2.72 36.21
N LEU A 440 42.04 -1.81 35.94
CA LEU A 440 42.54 -1.50 34.60
C LEU A 440 43.06 -2.77 33.90
N LYS A 441 43.91 -3.57 34.55
CA LYS A 441 44.43 -4.82 33.97
C LYS A 441 43.34 -5.84 33.64
N VAL A 442 42.29 -5.92 34.47
CA VAL A 442 41.16 -6.83 34.23
C VAL A 442 40.37 -6.38 33.01
N ILE A 443 40.04 -5.08 32.92
CA ILE A 443 39.27 -4.52 31.81
C ILE A 443 40.06 -4.56 30.50
N GLU A 444 41.37 -4.29 30.53
CA GLU A 444 42.24 -4.43 29.34
C GLU A 444 42.21 -5.86 28.79
N LYS A 445 42.20 -6.86 29.68
CA LYS A 445 42.09 -8.27 29.27
C LYS A 445 40.70 -8.58 28.69
N GLU A 446 39.64 -8.11 29.34
CA GLU A 446 38.26 -8.28 28.87
C GLU A 446 38.04 -7.61 27.50
N LEU A 447 38.58 -6.41 27.30
CA LEU A 447 38.54 -5.71 26.01
C LEU A 447 39.32 -6.47 24.92
N ALA A 448 40.45 -7.08 25.27
CA ALA A 448 41.23 -7.88 24.31
C ALA A 448 40.46 -9.13 23.85
N GLU A 449 39.85 -9.86 24.80
CA GLU A 449 38.99 -11.03 24.51
C GLU A 449 37.79 -10.60 23.62
N LEU A 450 37.14 -9.49 23.96
CA LEU A 450 35.97 -8.99 23.25
C LEU A 450 36.30 -8.46 21.84
N ASN A 451 37.47 -7.84 21.66
CA ASN A 451 37.96 -7.43 20.34
C ASN A 451 38.32 -8.61 19.43
N GLU A 452 38.79 -9.72 19.99
CA GLU A 452 39.06 -10.95 19.22
C GLU A 452 37.77 -11.58 18.72
N GLU A 453 36.75 -11.71 19.59
CA GLU A 453 35.40 -12.16 19.21
C GLU A 453 34.77 -11.25 18.14
N LYS A 454 34.82 -9.93 18.36
CA LYS A 454 34.33 -8.92 17.42
C LYS A 454 35.02 -9.08 16.06
N LYS A 455 36.35 -9.27 16.02
CA LYS A 455 37.10 -9.43 14.77
C LYS A 455 36.64 -10.67 14.00
N VAL A 456 36.43 -11.80 14.67
CA VAL A 456 35.95 -13.03 14.04
C VAL A 456 34.56 -12.81 13.42
N LEU A 457 33.63 -12.20 14.18
CA LEU A 457 32.27 -11.93 13.71
C LEU A 457 32.23 -10.90 12.57
N THR A 458 33.03 -9.82 12.65
CA THR A 458 33.14 -8.84 11.57
C THR A 458 33.63 -9.49 10.28
N SER A 459 34.71 -10.31 10.34
CA SER A 459 35.22 -10.99 9.14
C SER A 459 34.20 -11.95 8.54
N LYS A 460 33.44 -12.67 9.38
CA LYS A 460 32.35 -13.54 8.91
C LYS A 460 31.23 -12.73 8.24
N TRP A 461 30.80 -11.64 8.84
CA TRP A 461 29.78 -10.74 8.28
C TRP A 461 30.21 -10.13 6.94
N GLU A 462 31.46 -9.67 6.82
CA GLU A 462 32.01 -9.13 5.57
C GLU A 462 32.02 -10.17 4.44
N LEU A 463 32.40 -11.42 4.75
CA LEU A 463 32.38 -12.53 3.78
C LEU A 463 30.96 -12.87 3.34
N GLU A 464 30.00 -12.99 4.27
CA GLU A 464 28.59 -13.25 3.94
C GLU A 464 28.02 -12.13 3.05
N LYS A 465 28.33 -10.87 3.36
CA LYS A 465 27.90 -9.70 2.57
C LYS A 465 28.49 -9.70 1.16
N GLU A 466 29.76 -10.08 1.01
CA GLU A 466 30.41 -10.19 -0.29
C GLU A 466 29.75 -11.28 -1.16
N ASP A 467 29.44 -12.44 -0.58
CA ASP A 467 28.79 -13.55 -1.28
C ASP A 467 27.36 -13.19 -1.72
N ILE A 468 26.58 -12.48 -0.89
CA ILE A 468 25.26 -11.94 -1.27
C ILE A 468 25.38 -10.96 -2.46
N SER A 469 26.39 -10.08 -2.42
CA SER A 469 26.63 -9.09 -3.48
C SER A 469 26.96 -9.76 -4.81
N LYS A 470 27.75 -10.84 -4.80
CA LYS A 470 28.06 -11.65 -5.99
C LYS A 470 26.79 -12.27 -6.58
N ILE A 471 25.96 -12.91 -5.75
CA ILE A 471 24.70 -13.51 -6.18
C ILE A 471 23.79 -12.45 -6.84
N LYS A 472 23.67 -11.27 -6.23
CA LYS A 472 22.88 -10.15 -6.78
C LYS A 472 23.37 -9.72 -8.16
N ASN A 473 24.69 -9.57 -8.33
CA ASN A 473 25.28 -9.18 -9.61
C ASN A 473 25.06 -10.24 -10.69
N ILE A 474 25.23 -11.53 -10.38
CA ILE A 474 24.96 -12.63 -11.31
C ILE A 474 23.49 -12.64 -11.74
N LYS A 475 22.54 -12.50 -10.80
CA LYS A 475 21.10 -12.41 -11.12
C LYS A 475 20.79 -11.24 -12.05
N ARG A 476 21.38 -10.06 -11.80
CA ARG A 476 21.22 -8.89 -12.68
C ARG A 476 21.77 -9.13 -14.08
N GLU A 477 22.90 -9.82 -14.20
CA GLU A 477 23.45 -10.20 -15.50
C GLU A 477 22.55 -11.21 -16.24
N ILE A 478 21.97 -12.18 -15.53
CA ILE A 478 20.98 -13.10 -16.09
C ILE A 478 19.77 -12.35 -16.64
N GLU A 479 19.22 -11.37 -15.91
CA GLU A 479 18.12 -10.55 -16.41
C GLU A 479 18.48 -9.78 -17.69
N ASN A 480 19.66 -9.15 -17.72
CA ASN A 480 20.13 -8.44 -18.90
C ASN A 480 20.28 -9.39 -20.12
N VAL A 481 20.80 -10.60 -19.89
CA VAL A 481 20.93 -11.62 -20.95
C VAL A 481 19.55 -12.09 -21.43
N LYS A 482 18.58 -12.30 -20.52
CA LYS A 482 17.20 -12.65 -20.90
C LYS A 482 16.58 -11.56 -21.78
N LEU A 483 16.80 -10.29 -21.46
CA LEU A 483 16.33 -9.16 -22.28
C LEU A 483 17.01 -9.11 -23.67
N GLU A 484 18.31 -9.37 -23.74
CA GLU A 484 19.03 -9.48 -25.01
C GLU A 484 18.52 -10.66 -25.86
N MET A 485 18.14 -11.77 -25.20
CA MET A 485 17.54 -12.94 -25.87
C MET A 485 16.17 -12.59 -26.46
N GLU A 486 15.29 -11.93 -25.71
CA GLU A 486 13.99 -11.48 -26.22
C GLU A 486 14.15 -10.54 -27.42
N LYS A 487 15.15 -9.64 -27.38
CA LYS A 487 15.47 -8.78 -28.52
C LYS A 487 15.94 -9.59 -29.73
N ALA A 488 16.85 -10.54 -29.55
CA ALA A 488 17.35 -11.40 -30.62
C ALA A 488 16.24 -12.26 -31.24
N GLU A 489 15.33 -12.78 -30.41
CA GLU A 489 14.16 -13.54 -30.86
C GLU A 489 13.23 -12.68 -31.74
N ARG A 490 12.96 -11.43 -31.32
CA ARG A 490 12.16 -10.48 -32.11
C ARG A 490 12.82 -10.10 -33.45
N GLU A 491 14.14 -9.96 -33.46
CA GLU A 491 14.92 -9.62 -34.67
C GLU A 491 15.19 -10.85 -35.57
N TYR A 492 14.72 -12.05 -35.18
CA TYR A 492 15.00 -13.33 -35.83
C TYR A 492 16.51 -13.65 -35.94
N ASP A 493 17.33 -13.09 -35.04
CA ASP A 493 18.76 -13.41 -34.94
C ASP A 493 18.96 -14.69 -34.13
N LEU A 494 18.70 -15.83 -34.78
CA LEU A 494 18.82 -17.16 -34.19
C LEU A 494 20.25 -17.49 -33.75
N THR A 495 21.26 -16.87 -34.39
CA THR A 495 22.67 -17.10 -34.06
C THR A 495 22.98 -16.50 -32.70
N LYS A 496 22.65 -15.21 -32.51
CA LYS A 496 22.83 -14.51 -31.24
C LYS A 496 21.97 -15.12 -30.13
N LEU A 497 20.73 -15.50 -30.43
CA LEU A 497 19.85 -16.19 -29.47
C LEU A 497 20.48 -17.49 -28.96
N SER A 498 21.05 -18.31 -29.86
CA SER A 498 21.72 -19.56 -29.49
C SER A 498 22.98 -19.33 -28.66
N GLU A 499 23.79 -18.32 -29.01
CA GLU A 499 25.00 -17.92 -28.26
C GLU A 499 24.64 -17.47 -26.84
N LEU A 500 23.63 -16.61 -26.70
CA LEU A 500 23.16 -16.14 -25.40
C LEU A 500 22.57 -17.28 -24.56
N LYS A 501 21.71 -18.13 -25.15
CA LYS A 501 21.01 -19.20 -24.43
C LYS A 501 21.95 -20.30 -23.96
N TYR A 502 22.78 -20.86 -24.84
CA TYR A 502 23.63 -22.01 -24.52
C TYR A 502 25.05 -21.64 -24.08
N GLY A 503 25.49 -20.41 -24.35
CA GLY A 503 26.75 -19.87 -23.86
C GLY A 503 26.54 -19.12 -22.55
N LYS A 504 26.21 -17.83 -22.66
CA LYS A 504 26.26 -16.88 -21.53
C LYS A 504 25.25 -17.17 -20.43
N LEU A 505 23.99 -17.45 -20.78
CA LEU A 505 22.95 -17.76 -19.79
C LEU A 505 23.27 -19.05 -19.03
N ALA A 506 23.60 -20.13 -19.75
CA ALA A 506 23.93 -21.41 -19.13
C ALA A 506 25.17 -21.32 -18.22
N SER A 507 26.18 -20.51 -18.56
CA SER A 507 27.33 -20.26 -17.68
C SER A 507 26.95 -19.49 -16.42
N LEU A 508 26.13 -18.43 -16.56
CA LEU A 508 25.69 -17.61 -15.44
C LEU A 508 24.75 -18.39 -14.49
N GLU A 509 23.85 -19.21 -15.03
CA GLU A 509 22.98 -20.09 -14.21
C GLU A 509 23.81 -21.11 -13.43
N LYS A 510 24.84 -21.68 -14.05
CA LYS A 510 25.77 -22.59 -13.37
C LYS A 510 26.55 -21.88 -12.27
N GLU A 511 27.08 -20.68 -12.55
CA GLU A 511 27.80 -19.87 -11.56
C GLU A 511 26.89 -19.47 -10.39
N LEU A 512 25.65 -19.04 -10.68
CA LEU A 512 24.64 -18.74 -9.67
C LEU A 512 24.39 -19.94 -8.76
N GLN A 513 24.23 -21.13 -9.33
CA GLN A 513 23.98 -22.35 -8.58
C GLN A 513 25.20 -22.78 -7.75
N GLU A 514 26.42 -22.60 -8.26
CA GLU A 514 27.65 -22.83 -7.51
C GLU A 514 27.78 -21.88 -6.30
N GLN A 515 27.49 -20.58 -6.49
CA GLN A 515 27.50 -19.59 -5.41
C GLN A 515 26.40 -19.87 -4.37
N GLN A 516 25.17 -20.19 -4.81
CA GLN A 516 24.08 -20.55 -3.90
C GLN A 516 24.41 -21.79 -3.06
N ASN A 517 24.97 -22.83 -3.70
CA ASN A 517 25.40 -24.04 -2.99
C ASN A 517 26.52 -23.78 -1.99
N LYS A 518 27.38 -22.78 -2.22
CA LYS A 518 28.42 -22.36 -1.28
C LYS A 518 27.80 -21.72 -0.04
N VAL A 519 26.88 -20.78 -0.25
CA VAL A 519 26.13 -20.13 0.85
C VAL A 519 25.29 -21.13 1.64
N ASP A 520 24.61 -22.08 0.97
CA ASP A 520 23.79 -23.10 1.64
C ASP A 520 24.63 -24.12 2.45
N LYS A 521 25.89 -24.38 2.05
CA LYS A 521 26.80 -25.33 2.73
C LYS A 521 27.44 -24.77 4.00
N ASP A 522 27.63 -23.46 4.09
CA ASP A 522 28.20 -22.81 5.27
C ASP A 522 27.21 -22.73 6.46
N GLY A 523 25.97 -23.22 6.27
CA GLY A 523 25.07 -23.68 7.33
C GLY A 523 23.95 -22.69 7.67
N LYS A 524 22.69 -23.11 7.47
CA LYS A 524 21.48 -22.33 7.82
C LYS A 524 21.37 -21.96 9.31
N ASP A 525 21.94 -22.77 10.21
CA ASP A 525 21.89 -22.53 11.66
C ASP A 525 23.03 -21.65 12.19
N ASN A 526 24.00 -21.27 11.34
CA ASN A 526 25.18 -20.53 11.77
C ASN A 526 25.49 -19.33 10.86
N SER A 527 24.54 -18.83 10.08
CA SER A 527 24.71 -17.59 9.30
C SER A 527 24.35 -16.38 10.15
N LEU A 528 25.13 -15.30 10.05
CA LEU A 528 24.86 -14.04 10.74
C LEU A 528 23.76 -13.21 10.06
N LEU A 529 23.47 -13.48 8.79
CA LEU A 529 22.53 -12.74 7.96
C LEU A 529 21.40 -13.63 7.45
N LYS A 530 20.15 -13.29 7.76
CA LYS A 530 18.98 -13.92 7.13
C LYS A 530 18.87 -13.40 5.69
N GLN A 531 18.79 -14.29 4.71
CA GLN A 531 18.75 -13.95 3.28
C GLN A 531 17.46 -14.41 2.58
N GLU A 532 16.59 -15.12 3.31
CA GLU A 532 15.38 -15.72 2.78
C GLU A 532 14.15 -15.05 3.41
N VAL A 533 13.21 -14.62 2.56
CA VAL A 533 11.85 -14.28 2.95
C VAL A 533 11.05 -15.57 3.08
N THR A 534 10.61 -15.87 4.29
CA THR A 534 9.83 -17.05 4.65
C THR A 534 8.40 -16.67 5.04
N ALA A 535 7.59 -17.67 5.39
CA ALA A 535 6.22 -17.43 5.87
C ALA A 535 6.21 -16.64 7.20
N GLU A 536 7.28 -16.71 8.00
CA GLU A 536 7.40 -15.98 9.26
C GLU A 536 7.45 -14.47 9.03
N GLU A 537 8.31 -13.99 8.11
CA GLU A 537 8.39 -12.56 7.78
C GLU A 537 7.06 -12.01 7.29
N ILE A 538 6.34 -12.79 6.48
CA ILE A 538 5.02 -12.40 5.98
C ILE A 538 4.02 -12.31 7.13
N ALA A 539 3.99 -13.30 8.03
CA ALA A 539 3.12 -13.27 9.19
C ALA A 539 3.44 -12.11 10.13
N ASP A 540 4.72 -11.78 10.33
CA ASP A 540 5.17 -10.65 11.15
C ASP A 540 4.70 -9.30 10.58
N ILE A 541 4.80 -9.11 9.26
CA ILE A 541 4.31 -7.89 8.61
C ILE A 541 2.78 -7.80 8.71
N VAL A 542 2.06 -8.89 8.40
CA VAL A 542 0.60 -8.93 8.54
C VAL A 542 0.19 -8.66 9.98
N SER A 543 0.93 -9.19 10.96
CA SER A 543 0.73 -8.91 12.38
C SER A 543 0.87 -7.43 12.71
N ARG A 544 1.92 -6.77 12.18
CA ARG A 544 2.12 -5.31 12.33
C ARG A 544 1.00 -4.49 11.69
N TRP A 545 0.53 -4.87 10.51
CA TRP A 545 -0.53 -4.15 9.79
C TRP A 545 -1.90 -4.30 10.46
N THR A 546 -2.18 -5.48 11.03
CA THR A 546 -3.52 -5.85 11.53
C THR A 546 -3.65 -5.80 13.05
N GLY A 547 -2.54 -5.80 13.78
CA GLY A 547 -2.47 -5.96 15.24
C GLY A 547 -2.74 -7.38 15.74
N ILE A 548 -2.90 -8.37 14.86
CA ILE A 548 -3.17 -9.77 15.21
C ILE A 548 -1.84 -10.46 15.56
N PRO A 549 -1.67 -11.09 16.74
CA PRO A 549 -0.43 -11.77 17.09
C PRO A 549 0.00 -12.85 16.09
N VAL A 550 1.28 -12.92 15.78
CA VAL A 550 1.90 -13.87 14.82
C VAL A 550 1.51 -15.32 15.12
N SER A 551 1.51 -15.71 16.40
CA SER A 551 1.11 -17.05 16.84
C SER A 551 -0.31 -17.44 16.43
N LYS A 552 -1.20 -16.46 16.22
CA LYS A 552 -2.56 -16.71 15.73
C LYS A 552 -2.66 -16.76 14.20
N LEU A 553 -1.70 -16.15 13.51
CA LEU A 553 -1.65 -16.14 12.04
C LEU A 553 -1.08 -17.45 11.51
N THR A 554 -0.10 -18.04 12.21
CA THR A 554 0.59 -19.28 11.83
C THR A 554 -0.14 -20.55 12.24
N GLU A 555 -1.11 -20.47 13.16
CA GLU A 555 -1.90 -21.62 13.61
C GLU A 555 -2.80 -22.14 12.48
N THR A 556 -2.72 -23.44 12.18
CA THR A 556 -3.56 -24.01 11.13
C THR A 556 -5.03 -23.90 11.54
N LYS A 557 -5.91 -23.51 10.59
CA LYS A 557 -7.37 -23.46 10.82
C LYS A 557 -7.92 -24.77 11.43
N LYS A 558 -7.25 -25.91 11.19
CA LYS A 558 -7.66 -27.22 11.70
C LYS A 558 -7.33 -27.39 13.18
N GLU A 559 -6.10 -27.11 13.61
CA GLU A 559 -5.69 -27.25 15.02
C GLU A 559 -6.50 -26.34 15.94
N LYS A 560 -6.66 -25.07 15.54
CA LYS A 560 -7.46 -24.09 16.27
C LYS A 560 -8.91 -24.54 16.48
N MET A 561 -9.48 -25.24 15.48
CA MET A 561 -10.85 -25.75 15.58
C MET A 561 -10.94 -27.01 16.43
N LEU A 562 -9.94 -27.89 16.38
CA LEU A 562 -9.90 -29.11 17.20
C LEU A 562 -9.87 -28.78 18.70
N HIS A 563 -9.21 -27.68 19.09
CA HIS A 563 -9.09 -27.23 20.48
C HIS A 563 -10.06 -26.09 20.85
N LEU A 564 -11.04 -25.78 19.98
CA LEU A 564 -11.95 -24.66 20.18
C LEU A 564 -12.73 -24.75 21.50
N GLU A 565 -13.18 -25.95 21.89
CA GLU A 565 -13.89 -26.18 23.15
C GLU A 565 -13.03 -25.77 24.36
N ASP A 566 -11.77 -26.20 24.37
CA ASP A 566 -10.81 -25.93 25.45
C ASP A 566 -10.52 -24.42 25.55
N HIS A 567 -10.24 -23.76 24.42
CA HIS A 567 -9.98 -22.33 24.38
C HIS A 567 -11.18 -21.48 24.84
N ILE A 568 -12.40 -21.91 24.55
CA ILE A 568 -13.59 -21.22 25.04
C ILE A 568 -13.74 -21.43 26.55
N LYS A 569 -13.52 -22.65 27.06
CA LYS A 569 -13.62 -22.99 28.51
C LYS A 569 -12.60 -22.27 29.38
N GLU A 570 -11.46 -21.86 28.83
CA GLU A 570 -10.50 -21.02 29.55
C GLU A 570 -11.12 -19.69 30.00
N ARG A 571 -12.05 -19.14 29.20
CA ARG A 571 -12.67 -17.83 29.43
C ARG A 571 -14.10 -17.94 29.96
N VAL A 572 -14.91 -18.84 29.40
CA VAL A 572 -16.34 -18.98 29.71
C VAL A 572 -16.52 -20.03 30.80
N LYS A 573 -16.93 -19.63 31.99
CA LYS A 573 -17.04 -20.50 33.17
C LYS A 573 -18.49 -20.87 33.50
N GLY A 574 -18.71 -22.12 33.89
CA GLY A 574 -20.01 -22.63 34.34
C GLY A 574 -21.03 -22.92 33.22
N GLN A 575 -20.60 -22.94 31.94
CA GLN A 575 -21.50 -23.11 30.78
C GLN A 575 -21.01 -24.22 29.83
N ASP A 576 -20.49 -25.31 30.36
CA ASP A 576 -19.81 -26.36 29.56
C ASP A 576 -20.70 -26.98 28.47
N GLU A 577 -21.99 -27.21 28.76
CA GLU A 577 -22.95 -27.73 27.77
C GLU A 577 -23.12 -26.75 26.60
N ALA A 578 -23.20 -25.45 26.88
CA ALA A 578 -23.32 -24.42 25.86
C ALA A 578 -22.05 -24.30 25.02
N VAL A 579 -20.88 -24.34 25.67
CA VAL A 579 -19.58 -24.29 25.00
C VAL A 579 -19.41 -25.48 24.06
N LYS A 580 -19.74 -26.69 24.53
CA LYS A 580 -19.65 -27.91 23.73
C LYS A 580 -20.57 -27.88 22.50
N ALA A 581 -21.83 -27.49 22.67
CA ALA A 581 -22.79 -27.43 21.56
C ALA A 581 -22.34 -26.44 20.47
N VAL A 582 -21.76 -25.30 20.87
CA VAL A 582 -21.18 -24.35 19.90
C VAL A 582 -19.94 -24.94 19.23
N ALA A 583 -19.02 -25.52 19.99
CA ALA A 583 -17.79 -26.11 19.44
C ALA A 583 -18.10 -27.21 18.42
N ASP A 584 -19.02 -28.13 18.73
CA ASP A 584 -19.46 -29.21 17.85
C ASP A 584 -20.07 -28.65 16.54
N THR A 585 -20.87 -27.58 16.63
CA THR A 585 -21.45 -26.93 15.45
C THR A 585 -20.40 -26.27 14.57
N MET A 586 -19.41 -25.61 15.18
CA MET A 586 -18.29 -25.00 14.46
C MET A 586 -17.40 -26.04 13.79
N LEU A 587 -17.14 -27.16 14.46
CA LEU A 587 -16.41 -28.30 13.90
C LEU A 587 -17.11 -28.85 12.65
N ARG A 588 -18.43 -29.05 12.68
CA ARG A 588 -19.22 -29.48 11.52
C ARG A 588 -19.13 -28.49 10.35
N SER A 589 -19.15 -27.18 10.66
CA SER A 589 -19.04 -26.11 9.68
C SER A 589 -17.68 -26.11 8.98
N VAL A 590 -16.59 -26.16 9.75
CA VAL A 590 -15.21 -26.15 9.20
C VAL A 590 -14.85 -27.46 8.49
N ALA A 591 -15.43 -28.59 8.90
CA ALA A 591 -15.30 -29.86 8.20
C ALA A 591 -16.05 -29.90 6.84
N GLY A 592 -16.77 -28.84 6.48
CA GLY A 592 -17.53 -28.77 5.22
C GLY A 592 -18.76 -29.68 5.20
N LEU A 593 -19.25 -30.09 6.37
CA LEU A 593 -20.44 -30.96 6.52
C LEU A 593 -21.75 -30.15 6.54
N LYS A 594 -21.65 -28.82 6.49
CA LYS A 594 -22.79 -27.89 6.44
C LYS A 594 -22.98 -27.35 5.02
N ASP A 595 -24.20 -26.92 4.70
CA ASP A 595 -24.50 -26.24 3.43
C ASP A 595 -23.63 -24.97 3.26
N PRO A 596 -22.82 -24.85 2.18
CA PRO A 596 -21.95 -23.70 1.92
C PRO A 596 -22.72 -22.43 1.54
N ASN A 597 -24.03 -22.49 1.39
CA ASN A 597 -24.88 -21.32 1.20
C ASN A 597 -25.42 -20.74 2.50
N ARG A 598 -25.19 -21.37 3.66
CA ARG A 598 -25.68 -20.87 4.96
C ARG A 598 -24.55 -20.21 5.75
N PRO A 599 -24.86 -19.36 6.74
CA PRO A 599 -23.86 -18.83 7.68
C PRO A 599 -23.09 -19.94 8.40
N MET A 600 -21.90 -19.64 8.92
CA MET A 600 -21.04 -20.63 9.58
C MET A 600 -21.76 -21.38 10.72
N GLY A 601 -22.59 -20.66 11.48
CA GLY A 601 -23.40 -21.17 12.57
C GLY A 601 -24.51 -20.19 12.92
N SER A 602 -25.62 -20.71 13.43
CA SER A 602 -26.77 -19.93 13.90
C SER A 602 -27.28 -20.50 15.22
N PHE A 603 -27.35 -19.64 16.23
CA PHE A 603 -27.64 -20.04 17.60
C PHE A 603 -28.71 -19.17 18.25
N ILE A 604 -29.57 -19.78 19.07
CA ILE A 604 -30.39 -19.05 20.05
C ILE A 604 -29.88 -19.39 21.45
N PHE A 605 -29.42 -18.38 22.19
CA PHE A 605 -28.97 -18.47 23.56
C PHE A 605 -30.09 -18.07 24.53
N LEU A 606 -30.64 -19.05 25.23
CA LEU A 606 -31.70 -18.89 26.24
C LEU A 606 -31.10 -18.88 27.63
N GLY A 607 -31.64 -18.07 28.54
CA GLY A 607 -31.24 -18.11 29.95
C GLY A 607 -31.34 -16.76 30.67
N PRO A 608 -31.04 -16.72 31.97
CA PRO A 608 -31.06 -15.49 32.75
C PRO A 608 -30.03 -14.45 32.28
N THR A 609 -30.16 -13.21 32.75
CA THR A 609 -29.17 -12.17 32.44
C THR A 609 -27.87 -12.39 33.24
N GLY A 610 -26.72 -12.00 32.67
CA GLY A 610 -25.45 -12.04 33.39
C GLY A 610 -24.81 -13.42 33.57
N VAL A 611 -25.33 -14.46 32.93
CA VAL A 611 -24.77 -15.83 32.97
C VAL A 611 -23.68 -16.12 31.93
N GLY A 612 -23.46 -15.20 30.98
CA GLY A 612 -22.37 -15.30 30.00
C GLY A 612 -22.76 -15.36 28.52
N LYS A 613 -24.05 -15.21 28.14
CA LYS A 613 -24.51 -15.26 26.74
C LYS A 613 -23.71 -14.35 25.79
N THR A 614 -23.64 -13.05 26.10
CA THR A 614 -22.86 -12.06 25.33
C THR A 614 -21.35 -12.31 25.43
N TYR A 615 -20.87 -12.84 26.57
CA TYR A 615 -19.46 -13.10 26.79
C TYR A 615 -18.97 -14.29 25.95
N LEU A 616 -19.80 -15.33 25.78
CA LEU A 616 -19.55 -16.42 24.85
C LEU A 616 -19.48 -15.91 23.40
N ALA A 617 -20.39 -15.03 22.98
CA ALA A 617 -20.34 -14.43 21.64
C ALA A 617 -19.03 -13.67 21.37
N LYS A 618 -18.55 -12.88 22.34
CA LYS A 618 -17.24 -12.21 22.26
C LYS A 618 -16.08 -13.18 22.24
N THR A 619 -16.15 -14.23 23.06
CA THR A 619 -15.13 -15.28 23.11
C THR A 619 -15.05 -16.05 21.78
N LEU A 620 -16.20 -16.27 21.12
CA LEU A 620 -16.24 -16.86 19.79
C LEU A 620 -15.65 -15.92 18.74
N ALA A 621 -15.94 -14.62 18.80
CA ALA A 621 -15.29 -13.66 17.90
C ALA A 621 -13.77 -13.66 18.09
N TYR A 622 -13.30 -13.70 19.33
CA TYR A 622 -11.89 -13.79 19.65
C TYR A 622 -11.22 -15.07 19.13
N ASN A 623 -11.85 -16.23 19.30
CA ASN A 623 -11.26 -17.52 18.89
C ASN A 623 -11.41 -17.77 17.38
N LEU A 624 -12.51 -17.36 16.75
CA LEU A 624 -12.76 -17.63 15.33
C LEU A 624 -12.19 -16.54 14.42
N PHE A 625 -12.27 -15.28 14.87
CA PHE A 625 -11.93 -14.08 14.08
C PHE A 625 -10.87 -13.22 14.75
N ASP A 626 -10.11 -13.79 15.69
CA ASP A 626 -8.91 -13.23 16.33
C ASP A 626 -9.09 -11.94 17.16
N SER A 627 -10.29 -11.35 17.18
CA SER A 627 -10.63 -10.11 17.90
C SER A 627 -12.04 -10.14 18.49
N GLU A 628 -12.20 -9.61 19.70
CA GLU A 628 -13.51 -9.38 20.33
C GLU A 628 -14.31 -8.25 19.65
N ASP A 629 -13.64 -7.37 18.91
CA ASP A 629 -14.26 -6.25 18.19
C ASP A 629 -14.88 -6.69 16.85
N ASN A 630 -14.70 -7.96 16.49
CA ASN A 630 -15.39 -8.60 15.36
C ASN A 630 -16.79 -9.11 15.77
N VAL A 631 -17.40 -8.48 16.79
CA VAL A 631 -18.81 -8.64 17.13
C VAL A 631 -19.62 -7.46 16.61
N VAL A 632 -20.55 -7.73 15.69
CA VAL A 632 -21.58 -6.77 15.26
C VAL A 632 -22.79 -6.95 16.18
N ARG A 633 -22.91 -6.09 17.19
CA ARG A 633 -24.00 -6.17 18.17
C ARG A 633 -25.18 -5.29 17.75
N ILE A 634 -26.38 -5.86 17.74
CA ILE A 634 -27.63 -5.17 17.40
C ILE A 634 -28.65 -5.44 18.51
N ASP A 635 -29.10 -4.39 19.16
CA ASP A 635 -30.11 -4.47 20.22
C ASP A 635 -31.51 -4.47 19.60
N MET A 636 -32.26 -5.56 19.74
CA MET A 636 -33.58 -5.69 19.13
C MET A 636 -34.66 -4.84 19.80
N SER A 637 -34.39 -4.28 20.98
CA SER A 637 -35.26 -3.27 21.58
C SER A 637 -35.30 -1.96 20.77
N GLU A 638 -34.30 -1.68 19.91
CA GLU A 638 -34.33 -0.54 18.96
C GLU A 638 -35.13 -0.83 17.67
N TYR A 639 -35.53 -2.10 17.48
CA TYR A 639 -36.14 -2.64 16.26
C TYR A 639 -37.56 -3.18 16.49
N MET A 640 -38.30 -2.56 17.40
CA MET A 640 -39.67 -2.95 17.76
C MET A 640 -40.73 -2.49 16.75
N ASP A 641 -40.42 -1.49 15.93
CA ASP A 641 -41.33 -0.89 14.95
C ASP A 641 -40.96 -1.27 13.50
N LYS A 642 -41.88 -1.05 12.56
CA LYS A 642 -41.65 -1.42 11.16
C LYS A 642 -40.62 -0.52 10.44
N PHE A 643 -40.50 0.75 10.82
CA PHE A 643 -39.59 1.70 10.17
C PHE A 643 -38.14 1.51 10.63
N SER A 644 -37.91 1.00 11.83
CA SER A 644 -36.57 0.64 12.28
C SER A 644 -35.98 -0.52 11.47
N VAL A 645 -36.79 -1.46 10.96
CA VAL A 645 -36.32 -2.56 10.09
C VAL A 645 -35.63 -2.04 8.82
N THR A 646 -36.10 -0.93 8.24
CA THR A 646 -35.44 -0.36 7.05
C THR A 646 -34.07 0.23 7.38
N ARG A 647 -33.79 0.62 8.64
CA ARG A 647 -32.44 1.06 9.06
C ARG A 647 -31.47 -0.11 9.16
N LEU A 648 -31.96 -1.33 9.42
CA LEU A 648 -31.13 -2.53 9.50
C LEU A 648 -30.51 -2.88 8.13
N ILE A 649 -31.31 -2.79 7.06
CA ILE A 649 -30.96 -3.22 5.70
C ILE A 649 -30.57 -2.05 4.78
N GLY A 650 -31.00 -0.84 5.13
CA GLY A 650 -30.83 0.37 4.30
C GLY A 650 -32.16 0.80 3.69
N ALA A 651 -32.37 2.11 3.64
CA ALA A 651 -33.60 2.68 3.10
C ALA A 651 -33.67 2.47 1.56
N PRO A 652 -34.85 2.20 0.98
CA PRO A 652 -35.01 2.13 -0.47
C PRO A 652 -34.95 3.52 -1.12
N PRO A 653 -34.77 3.62 -2.45
CA PRO A 653 -34.70 4.89 -3.17
C PRO A 653 -35.92 5.79 -2.87
N GLY A 654 -35.67 7.04 -2.46
CA GLY A 654 -36.71 8.04 -2.16
C GLY A 654 -37.03 8.24 -0.67
N TYR A 655 -36.34 7.56 0.24
CA TYR A 655 -36.48 7.72 1.69
C TYR A 655 -35.24 8.41 2.32
N VAL A 656 -35.44 9.12 3.44
CA VAL A 656 -34.35 9.74 4.20
C VAL A 656 -33.41 8.65 4.72
N GLY A 657 -32.10 8.81 4.50
CA GLY A 657 -31.10 7.78 4.79
C GLY A 657 -30.80 6.82 3.62
N TYR A 658 -31.29 7.08 2.40
CA TYR A 658 -30.95 6.27 1.22
C TYR A 658 -29.44 6.22 0.90
N GLU A 659 -28.71 7.30 1.17
CA GLU A 659 -27.26 7.37 0.97
C GLU A 659 -26.47 6.69 2.12
N GLU A 660 -27.09 6.46 3.27
CA GLU A 660 -26.53 5.77 4.42
C GLU A 660 -26.97 4.29 4.33
N GLY A 661 -26.07 3.40 3.89
CA GLY A 661 -26.37 1.96 3.81
C GLY A 661 -26.86 1.38 5.16
N GLY A 662 -27.48 0.19 5.13
CA GLY A 662 -28.06 -0.40 6.35
C GLY A 662 -27.04 -0.70 7.44
N GLN A 663 -27.44 -0.56 8.70
CA GLN A 663 -26.56 -0.79 9.86
C GLN A 663 -25.98 -2.22 9.85
N LEU A 664 -26.77 -3.23 9.50
CA LEU A 664 -26.30 -4.61 9.41
C LEU A 664 -25.55 -4.85 8.10
N THR A 665 -26.12 -4.44 6.97
CA THR A 665 -25.55 -4.70 5.64
C THR A 665 -24.18 -4.05 5.45
N GLU A 666 -23.98 -2.82 5.94
CA GLU A 666 -22.69 -2.13 5.87
C GLU A 666 -21.67 -2.70 6.85
N ALA A 667 -22.10 -3.09 8.06
CA ALA A 667 -21.22 -3.73 9.03
C ALA A 667 -20.67 -5.06 8.50
N ILE A 668 -21.49 -5.86 7.82
CA ILE A 668 -21.05 -7.14 7.24
C ILE A 668 -20.27 -6.95 5.94
N ARG A 669 -20.61 -5.94 5.13
CA ARG A 669 -19.81 -5.57 3.95
C ARG A 669 -18.38 -5.17 4.33
N THR A 670 -18.22 -4.43 5.43
CA THR A 670 -16.91 -4.02 5.95
C THR A 670 -16.21 -5.12 6.74
N LYS A 671 -16.96 -5.94 7.49
CA LYS A 671 -16.44 -7.06 8.29
C LYS A 671 -17.16 -8.39 7.97
N PRO A 672 -16.82 -9.05 6.86
CA PRO A 672 -17.49 -10.27 6.42
C PRO A 672 -17.21 -11.49 7.32
N TYR A 673 -16.13 -11.45 8.11
CA TYR A 673 -15.79 -12.45 9.13
C TYR A 673 -16.13 -11.88 10.51
N SER A 674 -17.34 -12.13 10.99
CA SER A 674 -17.81 -11.54 12.24
C SER A 674 -18.87 -12.39 12.94
N VAL A 675 -19.00 -12.17 14.25
CA VAL A 675 -20.11 -12.67 15.05
C VAL A 675 -21.19 -11.60 15.07
N ILE A 676 -22.38 -11.94 14.58
CA ILE A 676 -23.56 -11.08 14.61
C ILE A 676 -24.35 -11.43 15.86
N LEU A 677 -24.46 -10.48 16.78
CA LEU A 677 -25.16 -10.68 18.05
C LEU A 677 -26.46 -9.86 18.07
N PHE A 678 -27.59 -10.55 17.93
CA PHE A 678 -28.92 -9.98 18.12
C PHE A 678 -29.34 -10.14 19.59
N ASP A 679 -29.31 -9.05 20.34
CA ASP A 679 -29.68 -9.05 21.77
C ASP A 679 -31.19 -8.89 21.93
N GLU A 680 -31.80 -9.62 22.88
CA GLU A 680 -33.24 -9.56 23.19
C GLU A 680 -34.17 -9.83 21.98
N ILE A 681 -33.90 -10.90 21.23
CA ILE A 681 -34.59 -11.21 19.97
C ILE A 681 -36.12 -11.31 20.09
N GLU A 682 -36.64 -11.61 21.28
CA GLU A 682 -38.08 -11.62 21.57
C GLU A 682 -38.77 -10.24 21.45
N LYS A 683 -38.01 -9.14 21.44
CA LYS A 683 -38.51 -7.78 21.30
C LYS A 683 -38.63 -7.32 19.85
N ALA A 684 -37.96 -8.01 18.92
CA ALA A 684 -37.90 -7.62 17.52
C ALA A 684 -39.29 -7.60 16.86
N HIS A 685 -39.49 -6.66 15.94
CA HIS A 685 -40.68 -6.65 15.09
C HIS A 685 -40.72 -7.90 14.19
N PRO A 686 -41.91 -8.49 13.89
CA PRO A 686 -42.06 -9.66 13.02
C PRO A 686 -41.34 -9.58 11.67
N ASP A 687 -41.23 -8.38 11.08
CA ASP A 687 -40.55 -8.18 9.78
C ASP A 687 -39.04 -8.42 9.86
N VAL A 688 -38.40 -8.29 11.03
CA VAL A 688 -36.97 -8.62 11.21
C VAL A 688 -36.72 -10.11 10.96
N PHE A 689 -37.64 -10.98 11.36
CA PHE A 689 -37.50 -12.43 11.15
C PHE A 689 -37.53 -12.82 9.67
N ASN A 690 -38.25 -12.06 8.82
CA ASN A 690 -38.23 -12.31 7.37
C ASN A 690 -36.84 -12.05 6.77
N VAL A 691 -36.16 -11.00 7.27
CA VAL A 691 -34.78 -10.67 6.89
C VAL A 691 -33.83 -11.76 7.36
N LEU A 692 -33.97 -12.19 8.62
CA LEU A 692 -33.13 -13.26 9.18
C LEU A 692 -33.34 -14.59 8.47
N LEU A 693 -34.57 -14.94 8.08
CA LEU A 693 -34.83 -16.15 7.30
C LEU A 693 -34.04 -16.17 5.99
N GLN A 694 -34.02 -15.06 5.25
CA GLN A 694 -33.24 -14.95 4.02
C GLN A 694 -31.74 -15.17 4.29
N VAL A 695 -31.21 -14.57 5.36
CA VAL A 695 -29.81 -14.74 5.76
C VAL A 695 -29.51 -16.18 6.18
N LEU A 696 -30.39 -16.82 6.95
CA LEU A 696 -30.20 -18.18 7.47
C LEU A 696 -30.32 -19.26 6.39
N ASP A 697 -31.07 -18.99 5.31
CA ASP A 697 -31.29 -19.91 4.19
C ASP A 697 -30.27 -19.73 3.07
N ASP A 698 -30.10 -18.49 2.58
CA ASP A 698 -29.30 -18.20 1.39
C ASP A 698 -27.91 -17.61 1.71
N GLY A 699 -27.65 -17.31 2.99
CA GLY A 699 -26.38 -16.74 3.45
C GLY A 699 -26.08 -15.40 2.80
N ARG A 700 -27.12 -14.72 2.30
CA ARG A 700 -27.02 -13.48 1.54
C ARG A 700 -28.20 -12.58 1.85
N LEU A 701 -27.97 -11.28 1.85
CA LEU A 701 -29.01 -10.28 2.01
C LEU A 701 -28.86 -9.21 0.94
N THR A 702 -29.98 -8.77 0.36
CA THR A 702 -29.98 -7.64 -0.57
C THR A 702 -30.27 -6.37 0.22
N ASP A 703 -29.39 -5.38 0.12
CA ASP A 703 -29.55 -4.09 0.79
C ASP A 703 -30.62 -3.20 0.10
N GLY A 704 -30.94 -2.06 0.72
CA GLY A 704 -31.89 -1.08 0.16
C GLY A 704 -31.49 -0.49 -1.20
N GLN A 705 -30.22 -0.62 -1.61
CA GLN A 705 -29.68 -0.15 -2.89
C GLN A 705 -29.59 -1.27 -3.95
N GLY A 706 -30.00 -2.50 -3.62
CA GLY A 706 -29.97 -3.65 -4.51
C GLY A 706 -28.62 -4.39 -4.55
N ARG A 707 -27.69 -4.09 -3.63
CA ARG A 707 -26.41 -4.79 -3.52
C ARG A 707 -26.58 -6.06 -2.70
N ILE A 708 -25.92 -7.14 -3.11
CA ILE A 708 -25.95 -8.41 -2.39
C ILE A 708 -24.78 -8.45 -1.41
N VAL A 709 -25.08 -8.61 -0.13
CA VAL A 709 -24.13 -8.76 0.98
C VAL A 709 -24.03 -10.24 1.36
N ASP A 710 -22.80 -10.74 1.53
CA ASP A 710 -22.51 -12.14 1.84
C ASP A 710 -22.36 -12.36 3.36
N PHE A 711 -23.12 -13.31 3.89
CA PHE A 711 -23.16 -13.71 5.31
C PHE A 711 -22.59 -15.12 5.55
N LYS A 712 -22.10 -15.82 4.52
CA LYS A 712 -21.61 -17.21 4.64
C LYS A 712 -20.47 -17.37 5.64
N ASN A 713 -19.66 -16.32 5.81
CA ASN A 713 -18.54 -16.29 6.75
C ASN A 713 -18.89 -15.66 8.13
N THR A 714 -20.19 -15.52 8.43
CA THR A 714 -20.65 -14.93 9.68
C THR A 714 -21.19 -15.98 10.63
N LEU A 715 -21.12 -15.68 11.93
CA LEU A 715 -21.74 -16.48 13.00
C LEU A 715 -22.92 -15.70 13.58
N ILE A 716 -24.13 -16.26 13.52
CA ILE A 716 -25.34 -15.59 13.98
C ILE A 716 -25.70 -16.07 15.37
N ILE A 717 -25.75 -15.17 16.34
CA ILE A 717 -26.13 -15.46 17.72
C ILE A 717 -27.29 -14.56 18.10
N MET A 718 -28.38 -15.16 18.59
CA MET A 718 -29.53 -14.46 19.12
C MET A 718 -29.63 -14.76 20.61
N THR A 719 -29.73 -13.74 21.46
CA THR A 719 -29.96 -13.95 22.89
C THR A 719 -31.43 -13.71 23.21
N SER A 720 -31.96 -14.49 24.15
CA SER A 720 -33.29 -14.26 24.70
C SER A 720 -33.33 -14.55 26.19
N ASN A 721 -34.19 -13.83 26.91
CA ASN A 721 -34.46 -14.08 28.34
C ASN A 721 -35.74 -14.91 28.54
N ILE A 722 -36.34 -15.45 27.47
CA ILE A 722 -37.48 -16.38 27.53
C ILE A 722 -37.13 -17.59 28.42
N GLY A 723 -38.08 -18.02 29.26
CA GLY A 723 -37.91 -19.16 30.14
C GLY A 723 -36.93 -18.95 31.31
N SER A 724 -36.36 -17.75 31.48
CA SER A 724 -35.36 -17.48 32.53
C SER A 724 -35.86 -17.74 33.96
N HIS A 725 -37.14 -17.52 34.23
CA HIS A 725 -37.75 -17.78 35.54
C HIS A 725 -37.74 -19.27 35.90
N PHE A 726 -38.06 -20.16 34.96
CA PHE A 726 -37.96 -21.61 35.17
C PHE A 726 -36.52 -22.06 35.44
N ILE A 727 -35.55 -21.44 34.74
CA ILE A 727 -34.12 -21.75 34.88
C ILE A 727 -33.58 -21.29 36.25
N LEU A 728 -34.09 -20.17 36.78
CA LEU A 728 -33.71 -19.68 38.11
C LEU A 728 -34.30 -20.55 39.23
N GLU A 729 -35.50 -21.10 39.04
CA GLU A 729 -36.14 -22.01 40.01
C GLU A 729 -35.48 -23.40 40.03
N ASP A 730 -34.96 -23.86 38.89
CA ASP A 730 -34.24 -25.13 38.75
C ASP A 730 -32.86 -24.95 38.08
N PRO A 731 -31.82 -24.57 38.85
CA PRO A 731 -30.46 -24.37 38.34
C PRO A 731 -29.81 -25.60 37.69
N ASN A 732 -30.30 -26.81 38.00
CA ASN A 732 -29.77 -28.05 37.45
C ASN A 732 -30.30 -28.34 36.03
N LEU A 733 -31.26 -27.55 35.53
CA LEU A 733 -31.93 -27.74 34.23
C LEU A 733 -32.43 -29.18 34.05
N SER A 734 -33.37 -29.61 34.90
CA SER A 734 -34.06 -30.89 34.68
C SER A 734 -34.78 -30.90 33.31
N GLU A 735 -35.06 -32.11 32.80
CA GLU A 735 -35.77 -32.26 31.51
C GLU A 735 -37.14 -31.56 31.52
N ASP A 736 -37.86 -31.55 32.65
CA ASP A 736 -39.13 -30.82 32.81
C ASP A 736 -38.94 -29.29 32.63
N THR A 737 -37.87 -28.73 33.20
CA THR A 737 -37.51 -27.31 33.02
C THR A 737 -37.16 -27.02 31.56
N ARG A 738 -36.43 -27.92 30.88
CA ARG A 738 -36.09 -27.77 29.45
C ARG A 738 -37.33 -27.81 28.56
N GLU A 739 -38.28 -28.71 28.83
CA GLU A 739 -39.56 -28.77 28.11
C GLU A 739 -40.36 -27.47 28.27
N LYS A 740 -40.48 -26.94 29.49
CA LYS A 740 -41.17 -25.67 29.76
C LYS A 740 -40.55 -24.49 29.01
N VAL A 741 -39.22 -24.40 28.99
CA VAL A 741 -38.50 -23.36 28.24
C VAL A 741 -38.73 -23.52 26.73
N ALA A 742 -38.71 -24.76 26.22
CA ALA A 742 -38.96 -25.03 24.80
C ALA A 742 -40.39 -24.70 24.38
N ASP A 743 -41.38 -24.94 25.23
CA ASP A 743 -42.78 -24.60 24.96
C ASP A 743 -43.01 -23.09 24.94
N GLU A 744 -42.38 -22.34 25.84
CA GLU A 744 -42.44 -20.88 25.82
C GLU A 744 -41.77 -20.30 24.56
N LEU A 745 -40.67 -20.91 24.11
CA LEU A 745 -40.00 -20.54 22.86
C LEU A 745 -40.91 -20.76 21.65
N LYS A 746 -41.55 -21.94 21.55
CA LYS A 746 -42.49 -22.29 20.47
C LYS A 746 -43.74 -21.40 20.46
N ALA A 747 -44.17 -20.91 21.63
CA ALA A 747 -45.27 -19.97 21.73
C ALA A 747 -44.91 -18.57 21.19
N ARG A 748 -43.64 -18.19 21.25
CA ARG A 748 -43.15 -16.86 20.83
C ARG A 748 -42.65 -16.81 19.39
N PHE A 749 -41.98 -17.87 18.91
CA PHE A 749 -41.41 -17.90 17.57
C PHE A 749 -42.11 -18.91 16.66
N LYS A 750 -42.20 -18.59 15.38
CA LYS A 750 -42.78 -19.49 14.38
C LYS A 750 -41.86 -20.71 14.17
N PRO A 751 -42.43 -21.91 13.92
CA PRO A 751 -41.64 -23.12 13.64
C PRO A 751 -40.69 -22.95 12.44
N GLU A 752 -41.11 -22.21 11.42
CA GLU A 752 -40.30 -21.91 10.23
C GLU A 752 -38.96 -21.28 10.60
N PHE A 753 -38.94 -20.35 11.56
CA PHE A 753 -37.73 -19.69 12.03
C PHE A 753 -36.87 -20.62 12.88
N LEU A 754 -37.46 -21.32 13.84
CA LEU A 754 -36.74 -22.23 14.74
C LEU A 754 -36.05 -23.37 13.97
N ASN A 755 -36.67 -23.87 12.89
CA ASN A 755 -36.10 -24.93 12.06
C ASN A 755 -34.89 -24.48 11.21
N ARG A 756 -34.62 -23.16 11.10
CA ARG A 756 -33.45 -22.62 10.40
C ARG A 756 -32.27 -22.34 11.33
N ILE A 757 -32.46 -22.49 12.63
CA ILE A 757 -31.39 -22.37 13.63
C ILE A 757 -30.67 -23.71 13.73
N ASP A 758 -29.34 -23.68 13.84
CA ASP A 758 -28.54 -24.90 13.97
C ASP A 758 -28.69 -25.51 15.37
N GLU A 759 -28.61 -24.68 16.42
CA GLU A 759 -28.75 -25.12 17.81
C GLU A 759 -29.46 -24.06 18.68
N ILE A 760 -30.34 -24.53 19.57
CA ILE A 760 -30.97 -23.71 20.61
C ILE A 760 -30.35 -24.14 21.93
N ILE A 761 -29.64 -23.22 22.58
CA ILE A 761 -28.75 -23.50 23.70
C ILE A 761 -29.28 -22.81 24.96
N THR A 762 -29.54 -23.61 25.99
CA THR A 762 -30.00 -23.12 27.31
C THR A 762 -28.82 -22.96 28.25
N PHE A 763 -28.64 -21.75 28.77
CA PHE A 763 -27.60 -21.41 29.74
C PHE A 763 -28.09 -21.67 31.16
N LYS A 764 -27.21 -22.23 31.99
CA LYS A 764 -27.47 -22.50 33.41
C LYS A 764 -27.31 -21.23 34.24
N ALA A 765 -28.00 -21.17 35.38
CA ALA A 765 -27.67 -20.19 36.41
C ALA A 765 -26.24 -20.44 36.92
N LEU A 766 -25.46 -19.39 37.16
CA LEU A 766 -24.08 -19.52 37.64
C LEU A 766 -24.08 -19.96 39.09
N ASP A 767 -23.32 -21.00 39.40
CA ASP A 767 -23.06 -21.46 40.76
C ASP A 767 -21.86 -20.71 41.38
N LEU A 768 -21.74 -20.82 42.71
CA LEU A 768 -20.68 -20.14 43.44
C LEU A 768 -19.26 -20.54 42.98
N PRO A 769 -18.96 -21.83 42.69
CA PRO A 769 -17.68 -22.22 42.08
C PRO A 769 -17.38 -21.50 40.77
N ALA A 770 -18.31 -21.44 39.82
CA ALA A 770 -18.09 -20.74 38.55
C ALA A 770 -17.83 -19.24 38.77
N ILE A 771 -18.52 -18.62 39.72
CA ILE A 771 -18.32 -17.20 40.06
C ILE A 771 -16.93 -16.95 40.62
N LYS A 772 -16.42 -17.84 41.49
CA LYS A 772 -15.04 -17.73 41.99
C LYS A 772 -14.02 -17.77 40.85
N GLU A 773 -14.22 -18.61 39.84
CA GLU A 773 -13.36 -18.62 38.65
C GLU A 773 -13.46 -17.32 37.84
N ILE A 774 -14.67 -16.77 37.67
CA ILE A 774 -14.88 -15.48 36.98
C ILE A 774 -14.20 -14.33 37.74
N VAL A 775 -14.24 -14.35 39.09
CA VAL A 775 -13.51 -13.41 39.93
C VAL A 775 -12.01 -13.52 39.64
N LYS A 776 -11.44 -14.73 39.67
CA LYS A 776 -10.01 -14.96 39.39
C LYS A 776 -9.60 -14.42 38.02
N LEU A 777 -10.41 -14.66 36.99
CA LEU A 777 -10.17 -14.11 35.64
C LEU A 777 -10.19 -12.58 35.63
N SER A 778 -11.19 -11.97 36.29
CA SER A 778 -11.31 -10.50 36.35
C SER A 778 -10.13 -9.84 37.10
N LEU A 779 -9.60 -10.50 38.13
CA LEU A 779 -8.44 -10.04 38.89
C LEU A 779 -7.14 -10.18 38.08
N LYS A 780 -7.01 -11.26 37.29
CA LYS A 780 -5.90 -11.45 36.35
C LYS A 780 -5.90 -10.38 35.25
N ASP A 781 -7.07 -9.98 34.77
CA ASP A 781 -7.19 -8.85 33.83
C ASP A 781 -6.71 -7.54 34.45
N LEU A 782 -6.98 -7.31 35.74
CA LEU A 782 -6.46 -6.15 36.47
C LEU A 782 -4.93 -6.19 36.62
N GLU A 783 -4.37 -7.35 36.96
CA GLU A 783 -2.92 -7.58 37.02
C GLU A 783 -2.25 -7.26 35.68
N ASN A 784 -2.83 -7.75 34.57
CA ASN A 784 -2.31 -7.49 33.22
C ASN A 784 -2.27 -5.99 32.87
N LYS A 785 -3.24 -5.18 33.34
CA LYS A 785 -3.23 -3.72 33.13
C LYS A 785 -2.09 -3.01 33.85
N LEU A 786 -1.55 -3.60 34.91
CA LEU A 786 -0.48 -3.01 35.73
C LEU A 786 0.92 -3.52 35.39
N LYS A 787 1.03 -4.55 34.54
CA LYS A 787 2.32 -5.05 34.00
C LYS A 787 3.22 -3.97 33.39
N PRO A 788 2.72 -2.97 32.62
CA PRO A 788 3.57 -1.89 32.09
C PRO A 788 4.23 -1.04 33.18
N LYS A 789 3.65 -1.00 34.39
CA LYS A 789 4.22 -0.32 35.56
C LYS A 789 5.05 -1.26 36.44
N HIS A 790 5.25 -2.51 35.98
CA HIS A 790 5.92 -3.59 36.69
C HIS A 790 5.31 -3.89 38.07
N ILE A 791 4.02 -3.61 38.29
CA ILE A 791 3.36 -3.94 39.56
C ILE A 791 2.73 -5.32 39.44
N THR A 792 3.10 -6.23 40.34
CA THR A 792 2.51 -7.57 40.43
C THR A 792 1.43 -7.57 41.50
N LEU A 793 0.27 -8.16 41.22
CA LEU A 793 -0.81 -8.31 42.20
C LEU A 793 -1.00 -9.77 42.58
N GLU A 794 -0.99 -10.05 43.88
CA GLU A 794 -1.37 -11.35 44.43
C GLU A 794 -2.67 -11.20 45.22
N PHE A 795 -3.56 -12.18 45.11
CA PHE A 795 -4.85 -12.18 45.81
C PHE A 795 -4.97 -13.45 46.64
N SER A 796 -5.34 -13.32 47.91
CA SER A 796 -5.59 -14.47 48.76
C SER A 796 -6.89 -15.20 48.36
N ASP A 797 -6.98 -16.51 48.61
CA ASP A 797 -8.22 -17.26 48.36
C ASP A 797 -9.39 -16.71 49.20
N LYS A 798 -9.11 -16.18 50.40
CA LYS A 798 -10.12 -15.50 51.24
C LYS A 798 -10.69 -14.26 50.54
N MET A 799 -9.84 -13.50 49.85
CA MET A 799 -10.26 -12.33 49.10
C MET A 799 -11.14 -12.71 47.90
N VAL A 800 -10.78 -13.78 47.17
CA VAL A 800 -11.60 -14.31 46.08
C VAL A 800 -12.97 -14.76 46.59
N ASP A 801 -13.00 -15.47 47.71
CA ASP A 801 -14.25 -15.93 48.33
C ASP A 801 -15.11 -14.77 48.81
N TYR A 802 -14.50 -13.74 49.41
CA TYR A 802 -15.19 -12.53 49.83
C TYR A 802 -15.85 -11.81 48.63
N LEU A 803 -15.11 -11.63 47.54
CA LEU A 803 -15.63 -10.99 46.33
C LEU A 803 -16.76 -11.82 45.70
N ALA A 804 -16.60 -13.15 45.62
CA ALA A 804 -17.61 -14.03 45.05
C ALA A 804 -18.93 -13.98 45.83
N ASN A 805 -18.87 -14.01 47.16
CA ASN A 805 -20.08 -14.02 48.00
C ASN A 805 -20.80 -12.65 48.04
N ASN A 806 -20.06 -11.54 48.06
CA ASN A 806 -20.65 -10.21 48.18
C ASN A 806 -21.09 -9.60 46.85
N ALA A 807 -20.52 -10.05 45.72
CA ALA A 807 -20.85 -9.53 44.41
C ALA A 807 -21.84 -10.39 43.61
N TYR A 808 -22.15 -11.60 44.09
CA TYR A 808 -23.09 -12.50 43.42
C TYR A 808 -24.55 -12.15 43.72
N ASP A 809 -25.34 -12.03 42.67
CA ASP A 809 -26.79 -12.00 42.73
C ASP A 809 -27.35 -13.08 41.78
N PRO A 810 -28.13 -14.06 42.27
CA PRO A 810 -28.72 -15.11 41.43
C PRO A 810 -29.55 -14.59 40.25
N HIS A 811 -30.21 -13.43 40.37
CA HIS A 811 -31.05 -12.85 39.32
C HIS A 811 -30.26 -12.09 38.25
N TYR A 812 -29.11 -11.51 38.64
CA TYR A 812 -28.26 -10.70 37.75
C TYR A 812 -26.94 -11.39 37.35
N GLY A 813 -26.70 -12.61 37.84
CA GLY A 813 -25.51 -13.41 37.56
C GLY A 813 -24.22 -12.67 37.94
N ALA A 814 -23.22 -12.73 37.04
CA ALA A 814 -21.93 -12.07 37.24
C ALA A 814 -21.94 -10.57 36.86
N ARG A 815 -23.09 -9.99 36.48
CA ARG A 815 -23.17 -8.59 36.02
C ARG A 815 -22.73 -7.56 37.09
N PRO A 816 -23.06 -7.71 38.38
CA PRO A 816 -22.60 -6.80 39.43
C PRO A 816 -21.10 -6.89 39.71
N LEU A 817 -20.48 -8.04 39.41
CA LEU A 817 -19.10 -8.37 39.81
C LEU A 817 -18.08 -7.34 39.33
N ARG A 818 -18.11 -6.96 38.05
CA ARG A 818 -17.16 -6.00 37.49
C ARG A 818 -17.25 -4.63 38.18
N ARG A 819 -18.47 -4.15 38.47
CA ARG A 819 -18.68 -2.89 39.19
C ARG A 819 -18.19 -2.99 40.63
N TYR A 820 -18.41 -4.13 41.27
CA TYR A 820 -17.96 -4.38 42.64
C TYR A 820 -16.43 -4.39 42.74
N ILE A 821 -15.73 -5.13 41.86
CA ILE A 821 -14.26 -5.14 41.81
C ILE A 821 -13.70 -3.74 41.50
N GLN A 822 -14.30 -3.01 40.55
CA GLN A 822 -13.89 -1.65 40.23
C GLN A 822 -13.99 -0.70 41.44
N LYS A 823 -15.09 -0.80 42.19
CA LYS A 823 -15.34 0.06 43.35
C LYS A 823 -14.44 -0.31 44.54
N GLU A 824 -14.36 -1.58 44.90
CA GLU A 824 -13.71 -2.01 46.14
C GLU A 824 -12.20 -2.24 45.97
N ILE A 825 -11.77 -2.75 44.80
CA ILE A 825 -10.35 -3.04 44.50
C ILE A 825 -9.72 -1.92 43.67
N GLU A 826 -10.18 -1.69 42.43
CA GLU A 826 -9.47 -0.79 41.49
C GLU A 826 -9.39 0.65 42.04
N THR A 827 -10.49 1.16 42.60
CA THR A 827 -10.54 2.52 43.16
C THR A 827 -9.62 2.66 44.37
N SER A 828 -9.57 1.64 45.24
CA SER A 828 -8.70 1.61 46.41
C SER A 828 -7.22 1.54 46.02
N LEU A 829 -6.90 0.69 45.04
CA LEU A 829 -5.54 0.56 44.50
C LEU A 829 -5.09 1.85 43.81
N ALA A 830 -5.96 2.49 43.01
CA ALA A 830 -5.67 3.76 42.36
C ALA A 830 -5.35 4.86 43.39
N LYS A 831 -6.09 4.95 44.50
CA LYS A 831 -5.79 5.88 45.59
C LYS A 831 -4.41 5.62 46.20
N LYS A 832 -4.06 4.35 46.43
CA LYS A 832 -2.77 3.97 47.01
C LYS A 832 -1.58 4.26 46.08
N ILE A 833 -1.74 4.00 44.78
CA ILE A 833 -0.74 4.37 43.76
C ILE A 833 -0.55 5.90 43.73
N LEU A 834 -1.64 6.67 43.72
CA LEU A 834 -1.56 8.14 43.71
C LEU A 834 -1.02 8.73 45.01
N ALA A 835 -1.22 8.05 46.14
CA ALA A 835 -0.67 8.42 47.44
C ALA A 835 0.79 7.98 47.63
N ASN A 836 1.41 7.34 46.62
CA ASN A 836 2.75 6.73 46.70
C ASN A 836 2.90 5.67 47.80
N GLU A 837 1.82 4.98 48.16
CA GLU A 837 1.83 3.83 49.07
C GLU A 837 2.08 2.49 48.35
N VAL A 838 1.97 2.48 47.01
CA VAL A 838 2.29 1.36 46.13
C VAL A 838 3.23 1.87 45.05
N HIS A 839 4.45 1.34 45.01
CA HIS A 839 5.50 1.81 44.11
C HIS A 839 5.51 1.05 42.77
N GLU A 840 6.12 1.64 41.74
CA GLU A 840 6.45 0.88 40.52
C GLU A 840 7.44 -0.24 40.87
N LYS A 841 7.32 -1.39 40.20
CA LYS A 841 8.11 -2.62 40.49
C LYS A 841 7.81 -3.30 41.82
N SER A 842 6.70 -2.95 42.48
CA SER A 842 6.27 -3.58 43.73
C SER A 842 5.44 -4.84 43.49
N ASN A 843 5.48 -5.76 44.46
CA ASN A 843 4.53 -6.86 44.55
C ASN A 843 3.52 -6.54 45.65
N VAL A 844 2.23 -6.56 45.34
CA VAL A 844 1.16 -6.19 46.28
C VAL A 844 0.26 -7.38 46.52
N LEU A 845 0.22 -7.86 47.77
CA LEU A 845 -0.75 -8.84 48.24
C LEU A 845 -2.02 -8.12 48.72
N ILE A 846 -3.14 -8.51 48.13
CA ILE A 846 -4.47 -8.04 48.47
C ILE A 846 -5.17 -9.15 49.26
N ASP A 847 -5.47 -8.87 50.52
CA ASP A 847 -6.01 -9.83 51.48
C ASP A 847 -7.17 -9.22 52.30
N LEU A 848 -7.83 -10.05 53.09
CA LEU A 848 -8.92 -9.68 53.99
C LEU A 848 -8.45 -9.79 55.45
N ASP A 849 -8.47 -8.67 56.19
CA ASP A 849 -8.18 -8.63 57.62
C ASP A 849 -9.37 -8.01 58.38
N ASN A 850 -9.99 -8.76 59.29
CA ASN A 850 -11.20 -8.37 60.03
C ASN A 850 -12.30 -7.75 59.14
N ASP A 851 -12.62 -8.40 58.02
CA ASP A 851 -13.59 -7.95 57.01
C ASP A 851 -13.23 -6.62 56.29
N HIS A 852 -12.01 -6.14 56.46
CA HIS A 852 -11.47 -5.00 55.72
C HIS A 852 -10.45 -5.46 54.68
N ILE A 853 -10.53 -4.87 53.48
CA ILE A 853 -9.60 -5.13 52.39
C ILE A 853 -8.28 -4.42 52.71
N VAL A 854 -7.20 -5.20 52.79
CA VAL A 854 -5.85 -4.69 53.06
C VAL A 854 -4.94 -4.93 51.86
N PHE A 855 -4.06 -3.95 51.61
CA PHE A 855 -3.05 -3.98 50.56
C PHE A 855 -1.69 -3.99 51.24
N LYS A 856 -0.89 -5.03 51.03
CA LYS A 856 0.43 -5.22 51.63
C LYS A 856 1.46 -5.34 50.52
N GLU A 857 2.48 -4.50 50.54
CA GLU A 857 3.65 -4.67 49.67
C GLU A 857 4.52 -5.81 50.23
N VAL A 858 4.93 -6.76 49.38
CA VAL A 858 5.60 -8.02 49.77
C VAL A 858 6.98 -8.16 49.12
#